data_AF-A0A432IFW8-F1
#
_entry.id   AF-A0A432IFW8-F1
#
_cell.length_a   1.000
_cell.length_b   1.000
_cell.length_c   1.000
_cell.angle_alpha   90.00
_cell.angle_beta   90.00
_cell.angle_gamma   90.00
#
_symmetry.space_group_name_H-M   'P 1'
#
loop_
_entity.id
_entity.type
_entity.pdbx_description
1 polymer ?
#
loop_
_entity_poly.entity_id
_entity_poly.type
_entity_poly.pdbx_seq_one_letter_code
_entity_poly.pdbx_strand_id
1 'polypeptide(L)'
;MDRRNFIGQIGMLAGLSVAIDGRRFVSASPPPIHSEAASFTDDKTSELASFSVDEKHMRIVDMKVDVLIAGGGMAGVCAALSSARNGARTLLVQDRSRLGGNASSEIGMHIVGADVHGQRSGWREGGLIEEIRLEDARRNPHRSFELFDLTLYDLCQREELLTLKLDTSVFSAEVSNNQITRVMARCDKTETIYRIEAGVYCDCTGDCRLGLEADAEFRTGREPRAQYNESLALEKGDENSQGATILFTATKHENPIDFLPPPWSRKMTENDFLFRKIPKGSYEYGYWWIELGGDRDVIHDNEELRFDLLRIVMGVWDWIKNSGERPDSANWALQRVGMIPGKRESRRLTGAHIQTQDDLTDGWKLRDDGVSIGGWPFDEHPPGGFDDWDQPPAYSKPIKEPYNIAFDALFSGNIENLMMAGRNISNSHVAFTSTRVMATCACTGQAIGTAAAICTEKNVLPPVLRKHHIRELQQRLLRDDQSIRKVTNEDPDDLAQTATVTASAHIDGADPIHILDGKVRDVPGKWDHRWGAEMVDGGQWIELRWKTPVQIDEVQITFDSGFHRQLTLSASDSASKNIIRGPQPETVKEYTVSVVSAAGDRSEVVRTEGNYLRLRRHSFDTGPVQALRLEVSQTQQSKQIRVFEIRCYKNG
;
A
#
# COMPACT_ATOMS: atom_id res chain seq x y z
N MET A 1 65.78 -31.77 17.88
CA MET A 1 66.63 -31.20 18.94
C MET A 1 66.29 -29.70 18.99
N ASP A 2 65.32 -29.27 19.81
CA ASP A 2 65.45 -28.70 21.20
C ASP A 2 66.22 -27.34 21.21
N ARG A 3 65.85 -26.20 21.86
CA ARG A 3 64.82 -25.84 22.88
C ARG A 3 64.85 -24.30 23.19
N ARG A 4 63.68 -23.60 23.21
CA ARG A 4 63.16 -22.50 24.12
C ARG A 4 63.90 -21.15 24.35
N ASN A 5 63.29 -19.99 24.01
CA ASN A 5 62.43 -19.00 24.79
C ASN A 5 63.24 -17.88 25.49
N PHE A 6 63.08 -16.55 25.34
CA PHE A 6 61.97 -15.56 25.24
C PHE A 6 61.12 -15.35 26.52
N ILE A 7 61.39 -14.25 27.25
CA ILE A 7 60.65 -13.43 28.28
C ILE A 7 61.64 -12.29 28.67
N GLY A 8 61.32 -11.03 28.97
CA GLY A 8 60.05 -10.32 29.19
C GLY A 8 60.25 -8.81 29.45
N GLN A 9 59.13 -8.09 29.44
CA GLN A 9 58.92 -6.64 29.68
C GLN A 9 59.11 -6.20 31.14
N ILE A 10 59.23 -4.88 31.39
CA ILE A 10 58.21 -4.00 32.03
C ILE A 10 58.86 -2.64 32.36
N GLY A 11 58.24 -1.55 31.88
CA GLY A 11 58.57 -0.17 32.22
C GLY A 11 57.30 0.64 32.43
N MET A 12 57.15 1.14 33.65
CA MET A 12 55.99 1.82 34.25
C MET A 12 55.98 3.33 33.89
N LEU A 13 54.80 3.90 33.58
CA LEU A 13 54.49 5.31 33.88
C LEU A 13 52.98 5.48 34.04
N ALA A 14 52.58 5.90 35.25
CA ALA A 14 51.23 6.12 35.75
C ALA A 14 50.50 7.26 34.98
N GLY A 15 49.18 7.32 34.83
CA GLY A 15 48.11 6.62 35.56
C GLY A 15 47.30 7.58 36.44
N LEU A 16 46.57 8.54 35.85
CA LEU A 16 45.41 9.20 36.47
C LEU A 16 44.16 8.73 35.71
N SER A 17 43.76 7.50 35.99
CA SER A 17 42.47 6.96 35.57
C SER A 17 41.52 7.14 36.74
N VAL A 18 40.58 8.08 36.64
CA VAL A 18 39.38 8.02 37.49
C VAL A 18 38.55 6.86 36.96
N ALA A 19 38.68 5.71 37.62
CA ALA A 19 37.75 4.60 37.44
C ALA A 19 36.41 5.01 38.06
N ILE A 20 35.44 5.37 37.23
CA ILE A 20 34.06 5.46 37.67
C ILE A 20 33.54 4.02 37.76
N ASP A 21 33.34 3.54 38.98
CA ASP A 21 32.69 2.26 39.24
C ASP A 21 31.23 2.33 38.77
N GLY A 22 30.94 1.68 37.64
CA GLY A 22 29.61 1.59 37.03
C GLY A 22 28.56 0.83 37.87
N ARG A 23 28.90 0.36 39.08
CA ARG A 23 27.97 -0.36 39.97
C ARG A 23 27.19 0.53 40.93
N ARG A 24 27.24 1.86 40.78
CA ARG A 24 26.45 2.82 41.56
C ARG A 24 25.56 3.71 40.69
N PHE A 25 24.69 3.09 39.89
CA PHE A 25 23.39 3.68 39.62
C PHE A 25 22.34 2.76 40.23
N VAL A 26 22.11 2.95 41.53
CA VAL A 26 20.88 2.49 42.17
C VAL A 26 19.74 3.07 41.35
N SER A 27 18.81 2.22 40.95
CA SER A 27 17.65 2.55 40.12
C SER A 27 16.95 3.79 40.68
N ALA A 28 17.21 4.95 40.08
CA ALA A 28 16.24 6.01 40.14
C ALA A 28 15.00 5.46 39.41
N SER A 29 13.86 5.44 40.08
CA SER A 29 12.58 5.27 39.40
C SER A 29 12.58 6.20 38.18
N PRO A 30 12.08 5.76 37.01
CA PRO A 30 11.95 6.65 35.88
C PRO A 30 11.26 7.93 36.39
N PRO A 31 11.74 9.12 36.01
CA PRO A 31 11.06 10.34 36.40
C PRO A 31 9.58 10.16 36.02
N PRO A 32 8.64 10.47 36.94
CA PRO A 32 7.24 10.42 36.59
C PRO A 32 7.09 11.20 35.29
N ILE A 33 6.40 10.62 34.31
CA ILE A 33 5.85 11.45 33.25
C ILE A 33 5.01 12.45 34.04
N HIS A 34 5.35 13.73 33.98
CA HIS A 34 4.37 14.75 34.23
C HIS A 34 3.37 14.62 33.08
N SER A 35 2.53 13.58 33.09
CA SER A 35 1.19 13.76 32.58
C SER A 35 0.62 14.69 33.61
N GLU A 36 0.80 15.99 33.37
CA GLU A 36 -0.15 16.93 33.92
C GLU A 36 -1.49 16.64 33.24
N ALA A 37 -2.12 15.53 33.66
CA ALA A 37 -3.49 15.55 34.13
C ALA A 37 -3.56 16.30 35.49
N ALA A 38 -2.69 17.30 35.70
CA ALA A 38 -3.09 18.45 36.48
C ALA A 38 -4.30 19.01 35.71
N SER A 39 -5.42 19.00 36.40
CA SER A 39 -6.71 19.49 35.96
C SER A 39 -6.58 20.88 35.31
N PHE A 40 -6.31 20.92 34.01
CA PHE A 40 -6.75 21.99 33.12
C PHE A 40 -8.22 21.78 32.71
N THR A 41 -8.95 20.90 33.40
CA THR A 41 -10.41 20.90 33.41
C THR A 41 -10.85 22.10 34.25
N ASP A 42 -10.77 23.29 33.65
CA ASP A 42 -11.64 24.38 34.08
C ASP A 42 -13.05 23.92 33.68
N ASP A 43 -13.79 23.45 34.68
CA ASP A 43 -15.15 22.91 34.59
C ASP A 43 -16.13 24.08 34.35
N LYS A 44 -15.91 24.78 33.23
CA LYS A 44 -16.81 25.76 32.65
C LYS A 44 -17.24 25.23 31.29
N THR A 45 -18.10 24.23 31.33
CA THR A 45 -19.13 24.04 30.32
C THR A 45 -20.09 25.24 30.36
N SER A 46 -19.59 26.43 29.99
CA SER A 46 -20.41 27.61 29.75
C SER A 46 -20.29 27.94 28.27
N GLU A 47 -21.36 27.65 27.54
CA GLU A 47 -21.61 28.09 26.17
C GLU A 47 -20.49 27.70 25.20
N LEU A 48 -20.56 26.47 24.67
CA LEU A 48 -19.95 26.15 23.38
C LEU A 48 -20.56 27.11 22.36
N ALA A 49 -19.92 28.27 22.21
CA ALA A 49 -20.13 29.16 21.10
C ALA A 49 -20.13 28.29 19.85
N SER A 50 -21.15 28.45 19.00
CA SER A 50 -21.05 28.02 17.61
C SER A 50 -19.65 28.40 17.13
N PHE A 51 -18.82 27.42 16.74
CA PHE A 51 -17.52 27.68 16.13
C PHE A 51 -17.77 28.51 14.86
N SER A 52 -17.95 29.81 15.02
CA SER A 52 -18.06 30.75 13.93
C SER A 52 -16.68 30.81 13.32
N VAL A 53 -16.64 30.67 12.00
CA VAL A 53 -15.49 30.66 11.09
C VAL A 53 -14.66 31.98 11.14
N ASP A 54 -14.74 32.75 12.22
CA ASP A 54 -14.06 34.02 12.40
C ASP A 54 -12.63 33.83 12.95
N GLU A 55 -11.89 32.88 12.38
CA GLU A 55 -10.44 32.81 12.52
C GLU A 55 -9.81 33.94 11.69
N LYS A 56 -9.81 35.16 12.25
CA LYS A 56 -9.44 36.44 11.57
C LYS A 56 -8.11 36.45 10.79
N HIS A 57 -7.19 35.54 11.11
CA HIS A 57 -5.86 35.46 10.50
C HIS A 57 -5.75 34.34 9.47
N MET A 58 -6.75 33.46 9.37
CA MET A 58 -6.76 32.40 8.37
C MET A 58 -7.28 32.94 7.03
N ARG A 59 -6.50 32.75 5.97
CA ARG A 59 -6.94 32.97 4.60
C ARG A 59 -7.97 31.91 4.22
N ILE A 60 -9.13 32.35 3.74
CA ILE A 60 -10.14 31.45 3.17
C ILE A 60 -9.88 31.27 1.67
N VAL A 61 -9.88 30.03 1.20
CA VAL A 61 -9.73 29.67 -0.22
C VAL A 61 -10.86 28.72 -0.63
N ASP A 62 -11.66 29.15 -1.61
CA ASP A 62 -12.67 28.30 -2.24
C ASP A 62 -12.06 27.43 -3.32
N MET A 63 -12.41 26.15 -3.32
CA MET A 63 -12.00 25.19 -4.33
C MET A 63 -13.21 24.41 -4.82
N LYS A 64 -13.30 24.26 -6.15
CA LYS A 64 -14.28 23.40 -6.79
C LYS A 64 -13.57 22.37 -7.66
N VAL A 65 -13.74 21.11 -7.31
CA VAL A 65 -13.12 19.97 -8.00
C VAL A 65 -14.20 18.94 -8.33
N ASP A 66 -13.83 17.89 -9.04
CA ASP A 66 -14.77 16.81 -9.36
C ASP A 66 -14.74 15.76 -8.24
N VAL A 67 -13.54 15.44 -7.75
CA VAL A 67 -13.30 14.43 -6.71
C VAL A 67 -12.39 14.97 -5.61
N LEU A 68 -12.78 14.82 -4.34
CA LEU A 68 -11.93 15.04 -3.17
C LEU A 68 -11.51 13.70 -2.56
N ILE A 69 -10.20 13.47 -2.44
CA ILE A 69 -9.60 12.37 -1.70
C ILE A 69 -9.01 12.90 -0.39
N ALA A 70 -9.51 12.43 0.76
CA ALA A 70 -8.97 12.76 2.08
C ALA A 70 -8.06 11.62 2.57
N GLY A 71 -6.80 11.90 2.85
CA GLY A 71 -5.79 10.95 3.29
C GLY A 71 -4.86 10.51 2.16
N GLY A 72 -3.56 10.62 2.37
CA GLY A 72 -2.47 10.33 1.45
C GLY A 72 -1.72 9.02 1.76
N GLY A 73 -2.40 8.06 2.38
CA GLY A 73 -1.92 6.68 2.47
C GLY A 73 -1.86 5.99 1.11
N MET A 74 -1.41 4.73 1.05
CA MET A 74 -1.39 3.98 -0.22
C MET A 74 -2.77 3.91 -0.91
N ALA A 75 -3.85 3.78 -0.16
CA ALA A 75 -5.21 3.85 -0.70
C ALA A 75 -5.50 5.22 -1.34
N GLY A 76 -5.20 6.30 -0.63
CA GLY A 76 -5.46 7.66 -1.11
C GLY A 76 -4.62 8.06 -2.31
N VAL A 77 -3.33 7.71 -2.33
CA VAL A 77 -2.45 7.93 -3.48
C VAL A 77 -2.99 7.20 -4.72
N CYS A 78 -3.33 5.91 -4.58
CA CYS A 78 -3.88 5.15 -5.70
C CYS A 78 -5.27 5.64 -6.15
N ALA A 79 -6.13 6.10 -5.22
CA ALA A 79 -7.40 6.73 -5.55
C ALA A 79 -7.23 8.03 -6.32
N ALA A 80 -6.31 8.88 -5.87
CA ALA A 80 -6.03 10.16 -6.51
C ALA A 80 -5.47 9.99 -7.93
N LEU A 81 -4.48 9.12 -8.10
CA LEU A 81 -3.88 8.82 -9.41
C LEU A 81 -4.91 8.22 -10.37
N SER A 82 -5.67 7.21 -9.95
CA SER A 82 -6.66 6.55 -10.82
C SER A 82 -7.81 7.49 -11.20
N SER A 83 -8.30 8.32 -10.27
CA SER A 83 -9.33 9.33 -10.55
C SER A 83 -8.85 10.35 -11.58
N ALA A 84 -7.65 10.92 -11.38
CA ALA A 84 -7.06 11.91 -12.27
C ALA A 84 -6.78 11.33 -13.67
N ARG A 85 -6.18 10.12 -13.76
CA ARG A 85 -5.90 9.43 -15.03
C ARG A 85 -7.16 9.04 -15.79
N ASN A 86 -8.30 8.91 -15.11
CA ASN A 86 -9.61 8.68 -15.72
C ASN A 86 -10.38 9.99 -16.01
N GLY A 87 -9.71 11.15 -15.96
CA GLY A 87 -10.23 12.42 -16.46
C GLY A 87 -10.89 13.34 -15.44
N ALA A 88 -10.94 12.97 -14.15
CA ALA A 88 -11.55 13.81 -13.12
C ALA A 88 -10.54 14.80 -12.50
N ARG A 89 -10.91 16.08 -12.36
CA ARG A 89 -10.11 17.06 -11.60
C ARG A 89 -10.17 16.66 -10.12
N THR A 90 -9.04 16.20 -9.63
CA THR A 90 -8.93 15.51 -8.35
C THR A 90 -8.10 16.34 -7.37
N LEU A 91 -8.58 16.48 -6.14
CA LEU A 91 -7.83 17.06 -5.03
C LEU A 91 -7.47 15.97 -4.03
N LEU A 92 -6.18 15.80 -3.75
CA LEU A 92 -5.68 14.95 -2.67
C LEU A 92 -5.25 15.81 -1.48
N VAL A 93 -5.91 15.63 -0.34
CA VAL A 93 -5.61 16.30 0.93
C VAL A 93 -4.95 15.32 1.88
N GLN A 94 -3.76 15.65 2.38
CA GLN A 94 -3.01 14.84 3.33
C GLN A 94 -2.56 15.68 4.52
N ASP A 95 -2.84 15.20 5.73
CA ASP A 95 -2.61 15.88 7.00
C ASP A 95 -1.11 16.06 7.35
N ARG A 96 -0.24 15.27 6.72
CA ARG A 96 1.21 15.26 6.96
C ARG A 96 2.03 15.65 5.73
N SER A 97 3.34 15.82 5.91
CA SER A 97 4.26 16.19 4.83
C SER A 97 4.68 15.01 3.94
N ARG A 98 4.29 13.77 4.27
CA ARG A 98 4.65 12.56 3.51
C ARG A 98 3.43 11.79 3.02
N LEU A 99 3.60 11.12 1.88
CA LEU A 99 2.65 10.19 1.29
C LEU A 99 3.03 8.75 1.64
N GLY A 100 2.07 7.82 1.49
CA GLY A 100 2.28 6.39 1.69
C GLY A 100 1.76 5.84 3.04
N GLY A 101 1.33 6.71 3.95
CA GLY A 101 0.70 6.28 5.21
C GLY A 101 1.67 5.48 6.08
N ASN A 102 1.31 4.25 6.48
CA ASN A 102 2.22 3.37 7.23
C ASN A 102 3.46 2.94 6.41
N ALA A 103 3.43 3.02 5.07
CA ALA A 103 4.59 2.72 4.23
C ALA A 103 5.54 3.91 4.03
N SER A 104 5.15 5.10 4.48
CA SER A 104 6.00 6.31 4.39
C SER A 104 7.27 6.18 5.23
N SER A 105 8.25 7.04 5.00
CA SER A 105 9.45 7.12 5.86
C SER A 105 9.17 7.46 7.33
N GLU A 106 7.98 7.97 7.65
CA GLU A 106 7.59 8.31 9.02
C GLU A 106 7.34 7.06 9.89
N ILE A 107 6.96 5.94 9.26
CA ILE A 107 6.60 4.68 9.93
C ILE A 107 7.46 3.52 9.41
N GLY A 108 7.61 3.37 8.09
CA GLY A 108 8.53 2.43 7.46
C GLY A 108 8.00 0.99 7.31
N MET A 109 6.68 0.77 7.33
CA MET A 109 6.10 -0.57 7.21
C MET A 109 6.17 -1.11 5.77
N HIS A 110 6.32 -2.44 5.63
CA HIS A 110 6.35 -3.09 4.32
C HIS A 110 4.98 -3.12 3.63
N ILE A 111 4.95 -2.87 2.32
CA ILE A 111 3.75 -3.03 1.49
C ILE A 111 3.60 -4.51 1.10
N VAL A 112 2.88 -5.24 1.93
CA VAL A 112 2.56 -6.67 1.76
C VAL A 112 1.12 -6.88 1.31
N GLY A 113 0.83 -8.09 0.82
CA GLY A 113 -0.44 -8.39 0.16
C GLY A 113 -0.69 -9.87 -0.10
N ALA A 114 -1.47 -10.15 -1.13
CA ALA A 114 -1.99 -11.46 -1.50
C ALA A 114 -0.93 -12.52 -1.85
N ASP A 115 0.32 -12.10 -2.10
CA ASP A 115 1.47 -12.98 -2.32
C ASP A 115 2.10 -13.51 -1.01
N VAL A 116 1.70 -12.99 0.16
CA VAL A 116 2.12 -13.44 1.49
C VAL A 116 3.65 -13.53 1.60
N HIS A 117 4.36 -12.43 1.35
CA HIS A 117 5.82 -12.40 1.31
C HIS A 117 6.42 -13.40 0.30
N GLY A 118 5.81 -13.46 -0.89
CA GLY A 118 6.22 -14.40 -1.95
C GLY A 118 5.90 -15.87 -1.68
N GLN A 119 5.30 -16.24 -0.54
CA GLN A 119 4.90 -17.64 -0.26
C GLN A 119 3.78 -18.10 -1.18
N ARG A 120 2.95 -17.16 -1.66
CA ARG A 120 1.92 -17.41 -2.66
C ARG A 120 2.33 -16.78 -4.00
N SER A 121 3.28 -17.43 -4.66
CA SER A 121 3.85 -17.01 -5.95
C SER A 121 2.78 -16.69 -6.99
N GLY A 122 2.93 -15.56 -7.70
CA GLY A 122 2.07 -15.13 -8.82
C GLY A 122 0.78 -14.39 -8.40
N TRP A 123 0.54 -14.24 -7.11
CA TRP A 123 -0.63 -13.53 -6.58
C TRP A 123 -0.35 -12.11 -6.10
N ARG A 124 0.83 -11.55 -6.41
CA ARG A 124 1.12 -10.13 -6.18
C ARG A 124 0.06 -9.26 -6.88
N GLU A 125 -0.38 -8.20 -6.21
CA GLU A 125 -1.36 -7.26 -6.75
C GLU A 125 -0.81 -6.55 -7.99
N GLY A 126 -1.66 -6.39 -9.01
CA GLY A 126 -1.37 -5.61 -10.22
C GLY A 126 -1.86 -4.17 -10.11
N GLY A 127 -1.87 -3.46 -11.23
CA GLY A 127 -2.31 -2.07 -11.32
C GLY A 127 -1.32 -1.07 -10.71
N LEU A 128 -1.81 0.04 -10.16
CA LEU A 128 -1.00 1.15 -9.67
C LEU A 128 0.00 0.73 -8.59
N ILE A 129 -0.35 -0.24 -7.73
CA ILE A 129 0.59 -0.73 -6.71
C ILE A 129 1.77 -1.47 -7.33
N GLU A 130 1.58 -2.14 -8.46
CA GLU A 130 2.66 -2.78 -9.21
C GLU A 130 3.51 -1.74 -9.94
N GLU A 131 2.90 -0.70 -10.54
CA GLU A 131 3.61 0.44 -11.11
C GLU A 131 4.52 1.11 -10.06
N ILE A 132 3.97 1.41 -8.88
CA ILE A 132 4.70 2.00 -7.75
C ILE A 132 5.86 1.11 -7.31
N ARG A 133 5.65 -0.21 -7.20
CA ARG A 133 6.68 -1.18 -6.83
C ARG A 133 7.82 -1.22 -7.86
N LEU A 134 7.49 -1.17 -9.15
CA LEU A 134 8.48 -1.19 -10.23
C LEU A 134 9.27 0.13 -10.31
N GLU A 135 8.61 1.27 -10.16
CA GLU A 135 9.25 2.58 -10.09
C GLU A 135 10.20 2.68 -8.89
N ASP A 136 9.74 2.29 -7.70
CA ASP A 136 10.56 2.25 -6.50
C ASP A 136 11.74 1.28 -6.66
N ALA A 137 11.52 0.07 -7.17
CA ALA A 137 12.60 -0.89 -7.40
C ALA A 137 13.68 -0.34 -8.35
N ARG A 138 13.26 0.39 -9.40
CA ARG A 138 14.18 0.96 -10.40
C ARG A 138 14.92 2.20 -9.90
N ARG A 139 14.24 3.10 -9.19
CA ARG A 139 14.80 4.41 -8.79
C ARG A 139 15.45 4.37 -7.42
N ASN A 140 15.08 3.41 -6.60
CA ASN A 140 15.54 3.26 -5.23
C ASN A 140 16.13 1.85 -4.99
N PRO A 141 17.24 1.49 -5.68
CA PRO A 141 17.94 0.24 -5.45
C PRO A 141 18.58 0.17 -4.05
N HIS A 142 18.79 1.33 -3.42
CA HIS A 142 19.40 1.48 -2.09
C HIS A 142 18.41 1.28 -0.93
N ARG A 143 17.12 1.10 -1.21
CA ARG A 143 16.05 0.83 -0.22
C ARG A 143 15.82 1.96 0.81
N SER A 144 15.90 3.22 0.37
CA SER A 144 15.56 4.40 1.20
C SER A 144 14.05 4.65 1.22
N PHE A 145 13.46 4.74 2.41
CA PHE A 145 12.04 5.10 2.52
C PHE A 145 11.78 6.57 2.14
N GLU A 146 12.75 7.44 2.32
CA GLU A 146 12.67 8.84 1.94
C GLU A 146 12.61 9.01 0.40
N LEU A 147 13.37 8.18 -0.34
CA LEU A 147 13.24 8.11 -1.81
C LEU A 147 11.89 7.51 -2.24
N PHE A 148 11.35 6.58 -1.45
CA PHE A 148 10.01 6.03 -1.71
C PHE A 148 8.93 7.11 -1.57
N ASP A 149 8.98 7.94 -0.52
CA ASP A 149 8.08 9.09 -0.36
C ASP A 149 8.15 10.03 -1.57
N LEU A 150 9.36 10.32 -2.04
CA LEU A 150 9.59 11.16 -3.22
C LEU A 150 9.11 10.50 -4.52
N THR A 151 9.14 9.17 -4.62
CA THR A 151 8.57 8.43 -5.75
C THR A 151 7.05 8.61 -5.80
N LEU A 152 6.36 8.49 -4.66
CA LEU A 152 4.92 8.75 -4.59
C LEU A 152 4.58 10.22 -4.91
N TYR A 153 5.38 11.15 -4.40
CA TYR A 153 5.24 12.58 -4.70
C TYR A 153 5.39 12.87 -6.19
N ASP A 154 6.44 12.35 -6.82
CA ASP A 154 6.71 12.51 -8.25
C ASP A 154 5.58 11.92 -9.11
N LEU A 155 5.06 10.74 -8.76
CA LEU A 155 3.87 10.18 -9.44
C LEU A 155 2.67 11.11 -9.33
N CYS A 156 2.37 11.66 -8.15
CA CYS A 156 1.24 12.59 -8.01
C CYS A 156 1.45 13.89 -8.79
N GLN A 157 2.66 14.44 -8.80
CA GLN A 157 2.97 15.71 -9.46
C GLN A 157 2.99 15.63 -10.99
N ARG A 158 3.14 14.44 -11.57
CA ARG A 158 3.09 14.22 -13.02
C ARG A 158 1.66 14.24 -13.57
N GLU A 159 0.66 14.03 -12.73
CA GLU A 159 -0.73 13.97 -13.17
C GLU A 159 -1.35 15.37 -13.21
N GLU A 160 -1.60 15.89 -14.41
CA GLU A 160 -2.09 17.27 -14.63
C GLU A 160 -3.42 17.56 -13.92
N LEU A 161 -4.30 16.57 -13.86
CA LEU A 161 -5.62 16.69 -13.23
C LEU A 161 -5.59 16.45 -11.71
N LEU A 162 -4.42 16.22 -11.11
CA LEU A 162 -4.27 16.01 -9.67
C LEU A 162 -3.64 17.22 -8.99
N THR A 163 -4.38 17.83 -8.07
CA THR A 163 -3.84 18.82 -7.13
C THR A 163 -3.52 18.16 -5.79
N LEU A 164 -2.29 18.34 -5.29
CA LEU A 164 -1.85 17.81 -4.01
C LEU A 164 -1.78 18.92 -2.93
N LYS A 165 -2.36 18.65 -1.76
CA LYS A 165 -2.28 19.49 -0.55
C LYS A 165 -1.74 18.68 0.63
N LEU A 166 -0.45 18.85 0.92
CA LEU A 166 0.21 18.30 2.10
C LEU A 166 0.00 19.20 3.32
N ASP A 167 0.27 18.67 4.52
CA ASP A 167 0.10 19.39 5.79
C ASP A 167 -1.28 20.04 5.96
N THR A 168 -2.30 19.42 5.35
CA THR A 168 -3.65 19.96 5.26
C THR A 168 -4.62 18.92 5.82
N SER A 169 -5.31 19.26 6.90
CA SER A 169 -6.20 18.34 7.62
C SER A 169 -7.66 18.66 7.33
N VAL A 170 -8.45 17.64 6.95
CA VAL A 170 -9.92 17.74 6.93
C VAL A 170 -10.43 17.83 8.36
N PHE A 171 -11.36 18.77 8.62
CA PHE A 171 -11.87 18.99 9.97
C PHE A 171 -13.37 19.27 10.07
N SER A 172 -14.09 19.34 8.96
CA SER A 172 -15.55 19.49 8.96
C SER A 172 -16.13 19.14 7.58
N ALA A 173 -17.36 18.67 7.53
CA ALA A 173 -18.14 18.53 6.30
C ALA A 173 -19.56 19.08 6.51
N GLU A 174 -20.08 19.73 5.48
CA GLU A 174 -21.48 20.16 5.40
C GLU A 174 -22.25 19.09 4.63
N VAL A 175 -23.35 18.59 5.20
CA VAL A 175 -24.19 17.54 4.62
C VAL A 175 -25.63 18.04 4.47
N SER A 176 -26.23 17.77 3.31
CA SER A 176 -27.63 18.07 3.02
C SER A 176 -28.23 16.95 2.19
N ASN A 177 -29.43 16.49 2.55
CA ASN A 177 -30.11 15.37 1.87
C ASN A 177 -29.20 14.14 1.67
N ASN A 178 -28.49 13.73 2.72
CA ASN A 178 -27.55 12.59 2.70
C ASN A 178 -26.39 12.72 1.71
N GLN A 179 -26.06 13.94 1.28
CA GLN A 179 -24.93 14.21 0.40
C GLN A 179 -24.05 15.29 1.02
N ILE A 180 -22.74 15.07 0.97
CA ILE A 180 -21.75 16.09 1.32
C ILE A 180 -21.84 17.19 0.27
N THR A 181 -22.08 18.43 0.71
CA THR A 181 -22.11 19.61 -0.17
C THR A 181 -20.79 20.36 -0.14
N ARG A 182 -20.05 20.27 0.98
CA ARG A 182 -18.77 20.96 1.15
C ARG A 182 -17.93 20.30 2.23
N VAL A 183 -16.61 20.33 2.07
CA VAL A 183 -15.63 19.90 3.08
C VAL A 183 -14.71 21.05 3.45
N MET A 184 -14.43 21.20 4.74
CA MET A 184 -13.44 22.14 5.26
C MET A 184 -12.12 21.41 5.51
N ALA A 185 -11.03 21.97 5.01
CA ALA A 185 -9.68 21.52 5.33
C ALA A 185 -8.81 22.72 5.75
N ARG A 186 -7.86 22.52 6.66
CA ARG A 186 -6.98 23.60 7.15
C ARG A 186 -5.51 23.23 7.04
N CYS A 187 -4.68 24.21 6.72
CA CYS A 187 -3.23 24.11 6.77
C CYS A 187 -2.69 25.26 7.62
N ASP A 188 -2.35 24.96 8.87
CA ASP A 188 -1.93 25.99 9.83
C ASP A 188 -0.56 26.59 9.45
N LYS A 189 0.32 25.82 8.81
CA LYS A 189 1.62 26.32 8.31
C LYS A 189 1.48 27.45 7.27
N THR A 190 0.37 27.46 6.54
CA THR A 190 0.07 28.48 5.52
C THR A 190 -1.08 29.38 5.94
N GLU A 191 -1.53 29.26 7.19
CA GLU A 191 -2.67 29.98 7.75
C GLU A 191 -3.86 29.98 6.78
N THR A 192 -4.20 28.83 6.19
CA THR A 192 -5.22 28.72 5.14
C THR A 192 -6.32 27.72 5.50
N ILE A 193 -7.57 28.13 5.37
CA ILE A 193 -8.75 27.27 5.38
C ILE A 193 -9.26 27.12 3.94
N TYR A 194 -9.38 25.87 3.50
CA TYR A 194 -9.93 25.49 2.21
C TYR A 194 -11.39 25.10 2.38
N ARG A 195 -12.26 25.70 1.56
CA ARG A 195 -13.67 25.33 1.42
C ARG A 195 -13.84 24.59 0.10
N ILE A 196 -14.09 23.28 0.17
CA ILE A 196 -13.96 22.38 -0.97
C ILE A 196 -15.32 21.82 -1.36
N GLU A 197 -15.77 22.14 -2.57
CA GLU A 197 -16.96 21.54 -3.20
C GLU A 197 -16.51 20.49 -4.23
N ALA A 198 -17.08 19.29 -4.16
CA ALA A 198 -16.81 18.18 -5.07
C ALA A 198 -18.10 17.40 -5.39
N GLY A 199 -18.11 16.66 -6.51
CA GLY A 199 -19.21 15.76 -6.85
C GLY A 199 -19.15 14.46 -6.06
N VAL A 200 -17.95 13.91 -5.88
CA VAL A 200 -17.69 12.70 -5.12
C VAL A 200 -16.58 12.94 -4.09
N TYR A 201 -16.77 12.35 -2.92
CA TYR A 201 -15.86 12.44 -1.78
C TYR A 201 -15.35 11.06 -1.40
N CYS A 202 -14.06 10.92 -1.13
CA CYS A 202 -13.43 9.65 -0.78
C CYS A 202 -12.67 9.76 0.55
N ASP A 203 -13.07 8.98 1.54
CA ASP A 203 -12.33 8.84 2.80
C ASP A 203 -11.27 7.73 2.69
N CYS A 204 -10.02 8.16 2.58
CA CYS A 204 -8.81 7.34 2.59
C CYS A 204 -7.91 7.65 3.79
N THR A 205 -8.46 8.25 4.85
CA THR A 205 -7.71 8.71 6.04
C THR A 205 -7.29 7.55 6.94
N GLY A 206 -7.97 6.41 6.82
CA GLY A 206 -7.74 5.23 7.64
C GLY A 206 -8.35 5.28 9.04
N ASP A 207 -8.71 6.47 9.54
CA ASP A 207 -9.37 6.71 10.84
C ASP A 207 -10.83 7.21 10.66
N CYS A 208 -11.36 7.11 9.44
CA CYS A 208 -12.69 7.58 9.04
C CYS A 208 -12.92 9.08 9.24
N ARG A 209 -11.87 9.92 9.17
CA ARG A 209 -11.99 11.34 9.54
C ARG A 209 -13.03 12.07 8.69
N LEU A 210 -13.02 11.91 7.37
CA LEU A 210 -14.02 12.57 6.52
C LEU A 210 -15.41 11.99 6.72
N GLY A 211 -15.53 10.66 6.85
CA GLY A 211 -16.81 10.01 7.11
C GLY A 211 -17.45 10.48 8.42
N LEU A 212 -16.67 10.65 9.48
CA LEU A 212 -17.16 11.17 10.77
C LEU A 212 -17.68 12.59 10.65
N GLU A 213 -16.93 13.48 9.98
CA GLU A 213 -17.36 14.87 9.78
C GLU A 213 -18.62 14.97 8.90
N ALA A 214 -18.91 13.92 8.13
CA ALA A 214 -20.09 13.80 7.28
C ALA A 214 -21.22 12.99 7.91
N ASP A 215 -21.15 12.65 9.20
CA ASP A 215 -22.12 11.80 9.91
C ASP A 215 -22.36 10.43 9.23
N ALA A 216 -21.34 9.88 8.57
CA ALA A 216 -21.37 8.52 8.04
C ALA A 216 -21.37 7.50 9.17
N GLU A 217 -22.18 6.46 9.06
CA GLU A 217 -22.20 5.37 10.05
C GLU A 217 -20.84 4.66 10.11
N PHE A 218 -20.42 4.30 11.32
CA PHE A 218 -19.16 3.60 11.55
C PHE A 218 -19.26 2.63 12.74
N ARG A 219 -18.23 1.79 12.88
CA ARG A 219 -18.07 0.78 13.91
C ARG A 219 -16.66 0.82 14.49
N THR A 220 -16.52 0.37 15.72
CA THR A 220 -15.26 0.08 16.43
C THR A 220 -15.36 -1.30 17.06
N GLY A 221 -14.25 -1.80 17.60
CA GLY A 221 -14.26 -3.03 18.40
C GLY A 221 -14.31 -4.31 17.58
N ARG A 222 -14.64 -5.41 18.27
CA ARG A 222 -14.71 -6.78 17.72
C ARG A 222 -16.10 -7.33 17.89
N GLU A 223 -16.75 -7.67 16.79
CA GLU A 223 -18.12 -8.18 16.82
C GLU A 223 -18.23 -9.60 17.42
N PRO A 224 -19.33 -9.94 18.11
CA PRO A 224 -19.58 -11.30 18.56
C PRO A 224 -19.86 -12.23 17.36
N ARG A 225 -19.44 -13.48 17.48
CA ARG A 225 -19.65 -14.56 16.50
C ARG A 225 -21.09 -14.67 16.02
N ALA A 226 -22.05 -14.52 16.92
CA ALA A 226 -23.47 -14.64 16.58
C ALA A 226 -23.98 -13.55 15.63
N GLN A 227 -23.29 -12.41 15.52
CA GLN A 227 -23.74 -11.29 14.68
C GLN A 227 -23.60 -11.59 13.18
N TYR A 228 -22.49 -12.22 12.78
CA TYR A 228 -22.19 -12.51 11.37
C TYR A 228 -21.91 -14.00 11.09
N ASN A 229 -22.07 -14.86 12.10
CA ASN A 229 -21.77 -16.29 12.03
C ASN A 229 -20.31 -16.59 11.68
N GLU A 230 -19.37 -15.83 12.27
CA GLU A 230 -17.94 -15.91 11.95
C GLU A 230 -17.20 -16.80 12.94
N SER A 231 -16.70 -17.95 12.48
CA SER A 231 -16.01 -18.91 13.35
C SER A 231 -14.74 -18.39 14.02
N LEU A 232 -14.12 -17.33 13.49
CA LEU A 232 -12.96 -16.68 14.09
C LEU A 232 -13.30 -15.56 15.07
N ALA A 233 -14.54 -15.09 15.09
CA ALA A 233 -14.97 -14.06 16.02
C ALA A 233 -15.13 -14.59 17.46
N LEU A 234 -15.09 -13.65 18.41
CA LEU A 234 -15.27 -13.91 19.83
C LEU A 234 -16.70 -14.36 20.15
N GLU A 235 -16.91 -15.15 21.20
CA GLU A 235 -18.28 -15.50 21.63
C GLU A 235 -19.09 -14.25 22.06
N LYS A 236 -18.40 -13.32 22.73
CA LYS A 236 -18.92 -12.01 23.12
C LYS A 236 -17.99 -10.97 22.53
N GLY A 237 -18.56 -9.98 21.85
CA GLY A 237 -17.80 -8.86 21.33
C GLY A 237 -17.32 -7.94 22.44
N ASP A 238 -16.39 -7.07 22.09
CA ASP A 238 -15.85 -6.02 22.95
C ASP A 238 -15.40 -4.80 22.11
N GLU A 239 -14.94 -3.75 22.78
CA GLU A 239 -14.50 -2.50 22.15
C GLU A 239 -13.00 -2.47 21.82
N ASN A 240 -12.30 -3.59 21.97
CA ASN A 240 -10.87 -3.65 21.72
C ASN A 240 -10.57 -3.60 20.21
N SER A 241 -9.40 -3.10 19.85
CA SER A 241 -8.84 -3.10 18.51
C SER A 241 -7.48 -3.81 18.49
N GLN A 242 -6.85 -3.85 17.32
CA GLN A 242 -5.41 -4.08 17.21
C GLN A 242 -4.65 -2.77 17.49
N GLY A 243 -3.43 -2.89 18.02
CA GLY A 243 -2.66 -1.75 18.51
C GLY A 243 -1.92 -0.98 17.42
N ALA A 244 -0.94 -0.18 17.86
CA ALA A 244 -0.07 0.60 16.99
C ALA A 244 1.40 0.24 17.21
N THR A 245 2.21 0.36 16.16
CA THR A 245 3.64 0.03 16.20
C THR A 245 4.52 1.25 15.97
N ILE A 246 5.64 1.34 16.70
CA ILE A 246 6.78 2.18 16.31
C ILE A 246 7.93 1.28 15.86
N LEU A 247 8.39 1.50 14.63
CA LEU A 247 9.55 0.81 14.07
C LEU A 247 10.82 1.63 14.28
N PHE A 248 11.96 0.96 14.15
CA PHE A 248 13.28 1.58 14.10
C PHE A 248 14.09 0.98 12.94
N THR A 249 15.20 1.60 12.60
CA THR A 249 16.26 0.97 11.79
C THR A 249 17.59 1.10 12.49
N ALA A 250 18.50 0.16 12.20
CA ALA A 250 19.85 0.16 12.72
C ALA A 250 20.86 -0.05 11.58
N THR A 251 22.10 0.37 11.81
CA THR A 251 23.19 0.19 10.86
C THR A 251 24.36 -0.48 11.56
N LYS A 252 25.05 -1.36 10.82
CA LYS A 252 26.26 -2.04 11.28
C LYS A 252 27.49 -1.20 10.95
N HIS A 253 28.37 -1.02 11.94
CA HIS A 253 29.63 -0.31 11.82
C HIS A 253 30.84 -1.25 11.90
N GLU A 254 32.03 -0.75 11.57
CA GLU A 254 33.28 -1.52 11.65
C GLU A 254 33.72 -1.76 13.10
N ASN A 255 33.48 -0.78 13.97
CA ASN A 255 33.87 -0.82 15.37
C ASN A 255 32.65 -1.03 16.28
N PRO A 256 32.82 -1.59 17.49
CA PRO A 256 31.78 -1.64 18.50
C PRO A 256 31.23 -0.25 18.81
N ILE A 257 29.91 -0.16 18.98
CA ILE A 257 29.19 1.05 19.34
C ILE A 257 28.46 0.78 20.65
N ASP A 258 28.86 1.47 21.72
CA ASP A 258 28.18 1.38 23.01
C ASP A 258 26.82 2.10 22.96
N PHE A 259 25.87 1.61 23.73
CA PHE A 259 24.55 2.25 23.87
C PHE A 259 24.24 2.52 25.33
N LEU A 260 24.20 3.80 25.69
CA LEU A 260 23.69 4.23 26.99
C LEU A 260 22.17 4.47 26.85
N PRO A 261 21.30 3.61 27.41
CA PRO A 261 19.87 3.78 27.30
C PRO A 261 19.40 5.04 28.04
N PRO A 262 18.40 5.76 27.50
CA PRO A 262 17.79 6.85 28.25
C PRO A 262 17.12 6.31 29.53
N PRO A 263 17.11 7.07 30.65
CA PRO A 263 16.55 6.60 31.92
C PRO A 263 15.05 6.22 31.88
N TRP A 264 14.32 6.76 30.90
CA TRP A 264 12.91 6.47 30.68
C TRP A 264 12.66 5.19 29.87
N SER A 265 13.70 4.52 29.37
CA SER A 265 13.52 3.24 28.66
C SER A 265 12.87 2.20 29.57
N ARG A 266 11.95 1.40 29.01
CA ARG A 266 11.38 0.27 29.76
C ARG A 266 12.46 -0.79 29.93
N LYS A 267 12.66 -1.29 31.15
CA LYS A 267 13.60 -2.39 31.38
C LYS A 267 12.96 -3.70 30.96
N MET A 268 13.68 -4.44 30.12
CA MET A 268 13.25 -5.72 29.57
C MET A 268 13.92 -6.86 30.30
N THR A 269 13.23 -7.98 30.33
CA THR A 269 13.66 -9.27 30.84
C THR A 269 13.60 -10.30 29.73
N GLU A 270 14.16 -11.50 29.95
CA GLU A 270 14.03 -12.59 28.97
C GLU A 270 12.57 -12.98 28.70
N ASN A 271 11.68 -12.83 29.69
CA ASN A 271 10.26 -13.17 29.57
C ASN A 271 9.54 -12.33 28.50
N ASP A 272 9.91 -11.06 28.34
CA ASP A 272 9.32 -10.17 27.33
C ASP A 272 9.52 -10.70 25.88
N PHE A 273 10.52 -11.57 25.68
CA PHE A 273 10.90 -12.14 24.38
C PHE A 273 10.47 -13.60 24.17
N LEU A 274 9.66 -14.19 25.05
CA LEU A 274 9.21 -15.58 24.96
C LEU A 274 8.61 -15.92 23.58
N PHE A 275 7.73 -15.05 23.07
CA PHE A 275 7.13 -15.17 21.74
C PHE A 275 7.60 -14.10 20.74
N ARG A 276 8.40 -13.13 21.19
CA ARG A 276 8.88 -11.99 20.39
C ARG A 276 10.34 -12.17 20.00
N LYS A 277 10.58 -13.14 19.10
CA LYS A 277 11.95 -13.49 18.70
C LYS A 277 12.64 -12.33 18.00
N ILE A 278 13.85 -12.03 18.49
CA ILE A 278 14.80 -11.12 17.85
C ILE A 278 15.82 -11.95 17.06
N PRO A 279 15.84 -11.87 15.71
CA PRO A 279 16.78 -12.61 14.88
C PRO A 279 18.23 -12.25 15.18
N LYS A 280 19.09 -13.26 15.28
CA LYS A 280 20.52 -13.06 15.48
C LYS A 280 21.17 -12.48 14.22
N GLY A 281 21.99 -11.45 14.37
CA GLY A 281 22.78 -10.83 13.30
C GLY A 281 21.99 -9.98 12.29
N SER A 282 20.69 -9.76 12.53
CA SER A 282 19.80 -8.97 11.66
C SER A 282 18.98 -8.00 12.51
N TYR A 283 19.52 -6.79 12.69
CA TYR A 283 18.96 -5.72 13.52
C TYR A 283 18.61 -4.48 12.69
N GLU A 284 18.80 -4.53 11.38
CA GLU A 284 18.68 -3.39 10.46
C GLU A 284 17.26 -2.81 10.39
N TYR A 285 16.25 -3.61 10.73
CA TYR A 285 14.84 -3.28 10.70
C TYR A 285 14.15 -3.70 12.00
N GLY A 286 13.39 -2.76 12.57
CA GLY A 286 12.64 -2.95 13.80
C GLY A 286 11.48 -3.94 13.64
N TYR A 287 10.86 -4.28 14.76
CA TYR A 287 9.94 -5.40 14.82
C TYR A 287 8.50 -4.94 14.85
N TRP A 288 7.67 -5.53 13.99
CA TRP A 288 6.24 -5.21 13.93
C TRP A 288 5.52 -5.51 15.24
N TRP A 289 5.98 -6.51 16.01
CA TRP A 289 5.40 -6.89 17.30
C TRP A 289 5.69 -5.91 18.45
N ILE A 290 6.49 -4.85 18.22
CA ILE A 290 6.56 -3.72 19.15
C ILE A 290 5.27 -2.92 18.99
N GLU A 291 4.21 -3.46 19.55
CA GLU A 291 2.84 -2.99 19.40
C GLU A 291 2.20 -2.79 20.75
N LEU A 292 1.32 -1.80 20.89
CA LEU A 292 0.57 -1.55 22.11
C LEU A 292 -0.73 -0.80 21.80
N GLY A 293 -1.70 -0.89 22.70
CA GLY A 293 -2.83 0.03 22.79
C GLY A 293 -4.12 -0.45 22.15
N GLY A 294 -4.20 -1.71 21.73
CA GLY A 294 -5.46 -2.28 21.21
C GLY A 294 -6.56 -2.39 22.27
N ASP A 295 -6.22 -2.29 23.55
CA ASP A 295 -7.14 -2.21 24.68
C ASP A 295 -7.51 -0.77 25.09
N ARG A 296 -7.09 0.23 24.30
CA ARG A 296 -7.31 1.66 24.53
C ARG A 296 -7.95 2.33 23.31
N ASP A 297 -8.33 3.60 23.42
CA ASP A 297 -8.75 4.38 22.26
C ASP A 297 -7.51 4.84 21.50
N VAL A 298 -7.07 4.05 20.52
CA VAL A 298 -5.88 4.32 19.71
C VAL A 298 -5.91 5.66 18.97
N ILE A 299 -7.05 6.33 18.85
CA ILE A 299 -7.14 7.67 18.25
C ILE A 299 -6.93 8.74 19.32
N HIS A 300 -7.70 8.71 20.40
CA HIS A 300 -7.62 9.72 21.46
C HIS A 300 -6.33 9.60 22.28
N ASP A 301 -5.89 8.38 22.57
CA ASP A 301 -4.72 8.10 23.42
C ASP A 301 -3.41 8.02 22.61
N ASN A 302 -3.44 8.38 21.32
CA ASN A 302 -2.33 8.20 20.39
C ASN A 302 -1.02 8.88 20.86
N GLU A 303 -1.11 10.04 21.51
CA GLU A 303 0.07 10.76 22.03
C GLU A 303 0.72 10.03 23.21
N GLU A 304 -0.08 9.52 24.14
CA GLU A 304 0.41 8.74 25.28
C GLU A 304 0.96 7.39 24.82
N LEU A 305 0.23 6.71 23.93
CA LEU A 305 0.66 5.46 23.30
C LEU A 305 1.99 5.62 22.57
N ARG A 306 2.23 6.75 21.91
CA ARG A 306 3.53 7.05 21.30
C ARG A 306 4.65 7.04 22.35
N PHE A 307 4.47 7.66 23.51
CA PHE A 307 5.49 7.66 24.56
C PHE A 307 5.72 6.26 25.10
N ASP A 308 4.66 5.49 25.36
CA ASP A 308 4.77 4.09 25.83
C ASP A 308 5.53 3.22 24.81
N LEU A 309 5.19 3.33 23.52
CA LEU A 309 5.88 2.62 22.44
C LEU A 309 7.35 3.02 22.35
N LEU A 310 7.70 4.30 22.48
CA LEU A 310 9.10 4.76 22.49
C LEU A 310 9.87 4.15 23.67
N ARG A 311 9.26 4.06 24.85
CA ARG A 311 9.87 3.40 26.02
C ARG A 311 10.14 1.93 25.73
N ILE A 312 9.22 1.24 25.06
CA ILE A 312 9.39 -0.17 24.65
C ILE A 312 10.51 -0.29 23.60
N VAL A 313 10.51 0.54 22.55
CA VAL A 313 11.57 0.50 21.51
C VAL A 313 12.95 0.71 22.12
N MET A 314 13.11 1.71 22.99
CA MET A 314 14.38 1.93 23.69
C MET A 314 14.72 0.80 24.64
N GLY A 315 13.73 0.17 25.28
CA GLY A 315 13.93 -0.99 26.13
C GLY A 315 14.38 -2.24 25.38
N VAL A 316 13.78 -2.50 24.22
CA VAL A 316 14.17 -3.59 23.33
C VAL A 316 15.59 -3.36 22.82
N TRP A 317 15.93 -2.14 22.41
CA TRP A 317 17.30 -1.82 21.98
C TRP A 317 18.32 -1.90 23.12
N ASP A 318 17.97 -1.42 24.31
CA ASP A 318 18.78 -1.57 25.53
C ASP A 318 19.09 -3.05 25.80
N TRP A 319 18.07 -3.91 25.74
CA TRP A 319 18.26 -5.34 25.90
C TRP A 319 19.15 -5.94 24.82
N ILE A 320 18.98 -5.57 23.55
CA ILE A 320 19.83 -6.04 22.45
C ILE A 320 21.30 -5.65 22.67
N LYS A 321 21.57 -4.44 23.19
CA LYS A 321 22.93 -3.91 23.34
C LYS A 321 23.61 -4.33 24.64
N ASN A 322 22.86 -4.42 25.73
CA ASN A 322 23.41 -4.42 27.09
C ASN A 322 23.05 -5.64 27.94
N SER A 323 22.15 -6.54 27.49
CA SER A 323 21.78 -7.73 28.27
C SER A 323 22.90 -8.78 28.36
N GLY A 324 23.82 -8.80 27.40
CA GLY A 324 24.78 -9.90 27.21
C GLY A 324 24.25 -11.03 26.33
N GLU A 325 22.95 -11.07 26.02
CA GLU A 325 22.29 -12.13 25.23
C GLU A 325 22.49 -12.00 23.72
N ARG A 326 22.96 -10.84 23.26
CA ARG A 326 23.18 -10.52 21.84
C ARG A 326 24.56 -9.89 21.61
N PRO A 327 25.67 -10.59 21.90
CA PRO A 327 27.01 -10.06 21.68
C PRO A 327 27.29 -9.73 20.20
N ASP A 328 26.56 -10.34 19.27
CA ASP A 328 26.61 -10.03 17.84
C ASP A 328 26.02 -8.64 17.48
N SER A 329 25.37 -7.96 18.42
CA SER A 329 24.90 -6.58 18.28
C SER A 329 25.99 -5.55 18.54
N ALA A 330 27.21 -5.94 18.98
CA ALA A 330 28.26 -5.02 19.43
C ALA A 330 28.53 -3.87 18.45
N ASN A 331 28.56 -4.16 17.16
CA ASN A 331 28.85 -3.20 16.10
C ASN A 331 27.62 -2.48 15.53
N TRP A 332 26.42 -2.74 16.05
CA TRP A 332 25.19 -2.14 15.55
C TRP A 332 24.81 -0.89 16.34
N ALA A 333 24.31 0.12 15.63
CA ALA A 333 23.82 1.38 16.17
C ALA A 333 22.43 1.70 15.63
N LEU A 334 21.55 2.25 16.47
CA LEU A 334 20.27 2.80 16.00
C LEU A 334 20.54 3.93 15.00
N GLN A 335 19.77 3.94 13.92
CA GLN A 335 19.84 4.94 12.87
C GLN A 335 18.58 5.83 12.85
N ARG A 336 17.40 5.22 12.94
CA ARG A 336 16.10 5.91 12.95
C ARG A 336 15.18 5.26 13.96
N VAL A 337 14.36 6.05 14.63
CA VAL A 337 13.20 5.59 15.40
C VAL A 337 11.99 6.36 14.88
N GLY A 338 10.91 5.64 14.54
CA GLY A 338 9.66 6.26 14.12
C GLY A 338 9.06 7.11 15.25
N MET A 339 8.40 8.20 14.88
CA MET A 339 7.76 9.10 15.86
C MET A 339 6.24 9.12 15.73
N ILE A 340 5.70 8.38 14.76
CA ILE A 340 4.26 8.26 14.52
C ILE A 340 3.89 6.79 14.74
N PRO A 341 3.00 6.48 15.70
CA PRO A 341 2.47 5.13 15.84
C PRO A 341 1.73 4.69 14.57
N GLY A 342 2.19 3.60 13.96
CA GLY A 342 1.51 2.97 12.84
C GLY A 342 0.33 2.14 13.34
N LYS A 343 -0.84 2.77 13.49
CA LYS A 343 -2.10 2.12 13.88
C LYS A 343 -2.44 0.96 12.94
N ARG A 344 -2.85 -0.20 13.49
CA ARG A 344 -3.38 -1.31 12.69
C ARG A 344 -4.86 -1.17 12.45
N GLU A 345 -5.61 -0.83 13.49
CA GLU A 345 -7.06 -0.75 13.51
C GLU A 345 -7.50 0.51 14.22
N SER A 346 -8.67 1.02 13.86
CA SER A 346 -9.34 2.11 14.56
C SER A 346 -10.84 2.03 14.29
N ARG A 347 -11.37 2.86 13.39
CA ARG A 347 -12.77 2.88 12.97
C ARG A 347 -12.94 2.20 11.61
N ARG A 348 -14.10 1.58 11.41
CA ARG A 348 -14.54 1.02 10.12
C ARG A 348 -15.86 1.69 9.72
N LEU A 349 -15.95 2.24 8.51
CA LEU A 349 -17.21 2.80 8.02
C LEU A 349 -18.21 1.68 7.69
N THR A 350 -19.50 1.99 7.84
CA THR A 350 -20.59 1.11 7.42
C THR A 350 -20.95 1.44 5.97
N GLY A 351 -20.70 0.50 5.08
CA GLY A 351 -21.02 0.60 3.66
C GLY A 351 -22.35 -0.04 3.33
N ALA A 352 -22.67 -0.08 2.03
CA ALA A 352 -23.84 -0.81 1.54
C ALA A 352 -23.77 -2.33 1.83
N HIS A 353 -22.56 -2.87 2.00
CA HIS A 353 -22.32 -4.23 2.49
C HIS A 353 -21.16 -4.25 3.48
N ILE A 354 -21.33 -4.96 4.60
CA ILE A 354 -20.24 -5.28 5.53
C ILE A 354 -19.63 -6.61 5.11
N GLN A 355 -18.38 -6.60 4.62
CA GLN A 355 -17.71 -7.84 4.27
C GLN A 355 -17.35 -8.67 5.51
N THR A 356 -17.63 -9.97 5.43
CA THR A 356 -17.46 -10.94 6.51
C THR A 356 -16.38 -11.97 6.20
N GLN A 357 -16.04 -12.80 7.19
CA GLN A 357 -15.17 -13.95 7.04
C GLN A 357 -15.61 -14.85 5.88
N ASP A 358 -16.92 -15.09 5.73
CA ASP A 358 -17.45 -15.91 4.64
C ASP A 358 -17.18 -15.27 3.29
N ASP A 359 -17.38 -13.96 3.17
CA ASP A 359 -17.05 -13.20 1.95
C ASP A 359 -15.59 -13.41 1.57
N LEU A 360 -14.65 -13.48 2.51
CA LEU A 360 -13.23 -13.66 2.21
C LEU A 360 -12.83 -15.11 1.93
N THR A 361 -13.66 -16.10 2.28
CA THR A 361 -13.38 -17.51 2.01
C THR A 361 -14.09 -18.04 0.77
N ASP A 362 -15.42 -18.01 0.77
CA ASP A 362 -16.23 -18.64 -0.27
C ASP A 362 -17.34 -17.71 -0.79
N GLY A 363 -17.89 -16.82 0.05
CA GLY A 363 -18.94 -15.86 -0.28
C GLY A 363 -18.60 -14.93 -1.44
N TRP A 364 -17.33 -14.48 -1.59
CA TRP A 364 -16.90 -13.66 -2.73
C TRP A 364 -17.20 -14.32 -4.09
N LYS A 365 -17.30 -15.66 -4.14
CA LYS A 365 -17.58 -16.40 -5.39
C LYS A 365 -18.99 -16.15 -5.91
N LEU A 366 -19.91 -15.76 -5.04
CA LEU A 366 -21.32 -15.55 -5.36
C LEU A 366 -21.62 -14.09 -5.74
N ARG A 367 -20.66 -13.19 -5.53
CA ARG A 367 -20.80 -11.76 -5.78
C ARG A 367 -20.40 -11.38 -7.21
N ASP A 368 -21.05 -10.36 -7.75
CA ASP A 368 -20.82 -9.84 -9.09
C ASP A 368 -20.03 -8.52 -9.12
N ASP A 369 -19.76 -7.95 -7.95
CA ASP A 369 -19.20 -6.61 -7.75
C ASP A 369 -17.76 -6.61 -7.23
N GLY A 370 -17.01 -7.68 -7.48
CA GLY A 370 -15.58 -7.71 -7.17
C GLY A 370 -14.84 -6.62 -7.94
N VAL A 371 -13.99 -5.84 -7.27
CA VAL A 371 -13.22 -4.74 -7.90
C VAL A 371 -11.72 -4.84 -7.69
N SER A 372 -11.26 -5.63 -6.74
CA SER A 372 -9.83 -5.91 -6.54
C SER A 372 -9.64 -7.24 -5.85
N ILE A 373 -8.43 -7.79 -5.88
CA ILE A 373 -8.07 -8.93 -5.03
C ILE A 373 -7.57 -8.49 -3.65
N GLY A 374 -7.87 -9.31 -2.65
CA GLY A 374 -7.16 -9.37 -1.38
C GLY A 374 -6.66 -10.79 -1.14
N GLY A 375 -5.69 -10.98 -0.24
CA GLY A 375 -5.19 -12.33 -0.03
C GLY A 375 -4.32 -12.59 1.19
N TRP A 376 -4.23 -11.64 2.12
CA TRP A 376 -3.49 -11.85 3.36
C TRP A 376 -4.17 -12.93 4.22
N PRO A 377 -3.44 -13.70 5.04
CA PRO A 377 -4.06 -14.51 6.10
C PRO A 377 -4.94 -13.65 7.02
N PHE A 378 -5.88 -14.27 7.73
CA PHE A 378 -6.51 -13.60 8.87
C PHE A 378 -5.44 -13.40 9.94
N ASP A 379 -5.11 -12.15 10.23
CA ASP A 379 -3.95 -11.75 11.05
C ASP A 379 -4.43 -10.95 12.27
N GLU A 380 -4.78 -11.69 13.32
CA GLU A 380 -5.31 -11.14 14.57
C GLU A 380 -4.17 -10.81 15.53
N HIS A 381 -4.18 -9.62 16.12
CA HIS A 381 -3.16 -9.18 17.08
C HIS A 381 -3.81 -9.06 18.47
N PRO A 382 -3.11 -9.49 19.54
CA PRO A 382 -3.65 -9.38 20.88
C PRO A 382 -3.79 -7.90 21.29
N PRO A 383 -4.92 -7.46 21.87
CA PRO A 383 -5.14 -6.06 22.21
C PRO A 383 -4.07 -5.44 23.12
N GLY A 384 -3.57 -6.20 24.10
CA GLY A 384 -2.49 -5.75 24.98
C GLY A 384 -1.12 -5.66 24.30
N GLY A 385 -1.00 -6.13 23.05
CA GLY A 385 0.19 -6.00 22.23
C GLY A 385 1.43 -6.58 22.92
N PHE A 386 2.41 -5.74 23.22
CA PHE A 386 3.66 -6.09 23.89
C PHE A 386 3.45 -6.53 25.34
N ASP A 387 2.42 -6.02 26.02
CA ASP A 387 2.11 -6.35 27.42
C ASP A 387 1.49 -7.73 27.59
N ASP A 388 0.91 -8.29 26.53
CA ASP A 388 0.50 -9.69 26.46
C ASP A 388 1.72 -10.57 26.14
N TRP A 389 2.70 -10.55 27.05
CA TRP A 389 4.03 -11.11 26.83
C TRP A 389 4.05 -12.65 26.74
N ASP A 390 3.09 -13.30 27.38
CA ASP A 390 2.97 -14.75 27.57
C ASP A 390 2.17 -15.46 26.46
N GLN A 391 1.86 -14.76 25.36
CA GLN A 391 1.22 -15.33 24.18
C GLN A 391 1.87 -14.87 22.86
N PRO A 392 1.62 -15.58 21.74
CA PRO A 392 2.10 -15.17 20.43
C PRO A 392 1.66 -13.74 20.07
N PRO A 393 2.52 -12.93 19.40
CA PRO A 393 2.20 -11.54 19.07
C PRO A 393 1.15 -11.40 17.95
N ALA A 394 0.77 -12.50 17.31
CA ALA A 394 -0.35 -12.56 16.39
C ALA A 394 -0.84 -14.00 16.22
N TYR A 395 -2.13 -14.16 15.89
CA TYR A 395 -2.71 -15.38 15.37
C TYR A 395 -2.95 -15.22 13.87
N SER A 396 -2.24 -16.02 13.06
CA SER A 396 -2.33 -15.96 11.60
C SER A 396 -2.96 -17.24 11.05
N LYS A 397 -4.16 -17.13 10.45
CA LYS A 397 -4.84 -18.24 9.78
C LYS A 397 -4.78 -18.07 8.26
N PRO A 398 -4.09 -18.97 7.54
CA PRO A 398 -4.02 -18.90 6.09
C PRO A 398 -5.39 -18.96 5.41
N ILE A 399 -5.58 -18.13 4.39
CA ILE A 399 -6.68 -18.29 3.43
C ILE A 399 -6.28 -19.27 2.32
N LYS A 400 -7.26 -19.98 1.76
CA LYS A 400 -7.04 -21.00 0.73
C LYS A 400 -6.57 -20.40 -0.60
N GLU A 401 -7.21 -19.31 -1.00
CA GLU A 401 -6.99 -18.62 -2.27
C GLU A 401 -7.29 -17.12 -2.07
N PRO A 402 -6.71 -16.22 -2.90
CA PRO A 402 -7.10 -14.81 -2.89
C PRO A 402 -8.59 -14.61 -3.17
N TYR A 403 -9.20 -13.60 -2.58
CA TYR A 403 -10.63 -13.29 -2.70
C TYR A 403 -10.82 -11.95 -3.40
N ASN A 404 -12.05 -11.62 -3.78
CA ASN A 404 -12.39 -10.27 -4.26
C ASN A 404 -12.83 -9.37 -3.10
N ILE A 405 -12.42 -8.11 -3.14
CA ILE A 405 -13.07 -7.02 -2.39
C ILE A 405 -14.32 -6.60 -3.16
N ALA A 406 -15.44 -6.51 -2.45
CA ALA A 406 -16.73 -6.12 -3.01
C ALA A 406 -16.84 -4.60 -3.11
N PHE A 407 -17.34 -4.07 -4.22
CA PHE A 407 -17.56 -2.63 -4.38
C PHE A 407 -18.55 -2.08 -3.35
N ASP A 408 -19.55 -2.88 -2.93
CA ASP A 408 -20.51 -2.49 -1.88
C ASP A 408 -19.86 -2.18 -0.52
N ALA A 409 -18.64 -2.65 -0.28
CA ALA A 409 -17.89 -2.34 0.94
C ALA A 409 -17.09 -1.02 0.86
N LEU A 410 -17.07 -0.38 -0.32
CA LEU A 410 -16.22 0.76 -0.64
C LEU A 410 -17.00 2.08 -0.79
N PHE A 411 -18.31 2.10 -0.50
CA PHE A 411 -19.08 3.34 -0.38
C PHE A 411 -20.04 3.31 0.80
N SER A 412 -20.32 4.49 1.35
CA SER A 412 -21.13 4.66 2.56
C SER A 412 -22.56 4.15 2.37
N GLY A 413 -23.09 3.51 3.41
CA GLY A 413 -24.48 3.07 3.43
C GLY A 413 -25.51 4.20 3.60
N ASN A 414 -25.09 5.36 4.14
CA ASN A 414 -26.00 6.45 4.48
C ASN A 414 -25.64 7.81 3.84
N ILE A 415 -24.43 8.01 3.32
CA ILE A 415 -24.00 9.23 2.63
C ILE A 415 -23.74 8.92 1.14
N GLU A 416 -24.63 9.36 0.26
CA GLU A 416 -24.74 8.82 -1.10
C GLU A 416 -23.54 9.15 -2.01
N ASN A 417 -22.81 10.24 -1.73
CA ASN A 417 -21.64 10.67 -2.51
C ASN A 417 -20.30 10.44 -1.79
N LEU A 418 -20.29 9.62 -0.73
CA LEU A 418 -19.09 9.24 0.02
C LEU A 418 -18.63 7.81 -0.31
N MET A 419 -17.42 7.69 -0.85
CA MET A 419 -16.67 6.44 -0.99
C MET A 419 -15.59 6.31 0.09
N MET A 420 -15.04 5.11 0.26
CA MET A 420 -13.97 4.84 1.22
C MET A 420 -13.03 3.73 0.75
N ALA A 421 -11.74 3.89 1.03
CA ALA A 421 -10.71 2.90 0.70
C ALA A 421 -9.58 2.89 1.73
N GLY A 422 -8.98 1.71 1.93
CA GLY A 422 -7.95 1.49 2.93
C GLY A 422 -8.46 0.68 4.11
N ARG A 423 -7.98 1.01 5.31
CA ARG A 423 -8.30 0.26 6.54
C ARG A 423 -9.74 0.50 7.03
N ASN A 424 -10.32 1.62 6.64
CA ASN A 424 -11.64 2.09 7.06
C ASN A 424 -12.80 1.54 6.22
N ILE A 425 -12.55 0.66 5.25
CA ILE A 425 -13.61 0.06 4.43
C ILE A 425 -14.56 -0.81 5.26
N SER A 426 -15.73 -1.12 4.70
CA SER A 426 -16.78 -1.81 5.46
C SER A 426 -16.53 -3.31 5.61
N ASN A 427 -16.02 -3.67 6.80
CA ASN A 427 -15.73 -5.04 7.19
C ASN A 427 -16.22 -5.31 8.61
N SER A 428 -16.56 -6.57 8.88
CA SER A 428 -16.45 -7.16 10.21
C SER A 428 -14.99 -7.08 10.70
N HIS A 429 -14.76 -7.14 12.01
CA HIS A 429 -13.41 -7.20 12.56
C HIS A 429 -12.60 -8.38 12.00
N VAL A 430 -13.21 -9.56 11.87
CA VAL A 430 -12.53 -10.75 11.34
C VAL A 430 -12.09 -10.52 9.89
N ALA A 431 -12.98 -10.06 9.00
CA ALA A 431 -12.60 -9.77 7.61
C ALA A 431 -11.52 -8.67 7.54
N PHE A 432 -11.66 -7.64 8.37
CA PHE A 432 -10.72 -6.53 8.47
C PHE A 432 -9.27 -7.00 8.70
N THR A 433 -9.05 -8.03 9.53
CA THR A 433 -7.70 -8.55 9.81
C THR A 433 -6.95 -9.02 8.57
N SER A 434 -7.66 -9.37 7.49
CA SER A 434 -7.09 -9.79 6.21
C SER A 434 -7.05 -8.64 5.18
N THR A 435 -8.08 -7.79 5.13
CA THR A 435 -8.21 -6.76 4.09
C THR A 435 -7.36 -5.51 4.36
N ARG A 436 -6.96 -5.26 5.62
CA ARG A 436 -6.26 -4.04 6.06
C ARG A 436 -4.83 -3.85 5.52
N VAL A 437 -4.26 -4.85 4.85
CA VAL A 437 -2.85 -4.79 4.39
C VAL A 437 -2.67 -3.83 3.21
N MET A 438 -1.51 -3.18 3.17
CA MET A 438 -1.33 -1.97 2.36
C MET A 438 -1.44 -2.19 0.84
N ALA A 439 -1.10 -3.37 0.31
CA ALA A 439 -1.29 -3.63 -1.11
C ALA A 439 -2.79 -3.79 -1.48
N THR A 440 -3.58 -4.46 -0.62
CA THR A 440 -5.04 -4.52 -0.76
C THR A 440 -5.67 -3.12 -0.59
N CYS A 441 -5.20 -2.33 0.37
CA CYS A 441 -5.59 -0.92 0.52
C CYS A 441 -5.29 -0.09 -0.74
N ALA A 442 -4.13 -0.29 -1.38
CA ALA A 442 -3.78 0.40 -2.63
C ALA A 442 -4.77 0.06 -3.76
N CYS A 443 -5.11 -1.23 -3.94
CA CYS A 443 -6.05 -1.65 -4.97
C CYS A 443 -7.49 -1.18 -4.72
N THR A 444 -7.95 -1.15 -3.46
CA THR A 444 -9.25 -0.55 -3.13
C THR A 444 -9.25 0.95 -3.39
N GLY A 445 -8.12 1.62 -3.14
CA GLY A 445 -7.88 3.01 -3.54
C GLY A 445 -8.07 3.22 -5.04
N GLN A 446 -7.34 2.44 -5.86
CA GLN A 446 -7.50 2.48 -7.31
C GLN A 446 -8.94 2.20 -7.75
N ALA A 447 -9.62 1.24 -7.12
CA ALA A 447 -11.02 0.93 -7.42
C ALA A 447 -11.95 2.14 -7.21
N ILE A 448 -11.88 2.81 -6.06
CA ILE A 448 -12.75 3.95 -5.79
C ILE A 448 -12.38 5.20 -6.60
N GLY A 449 -11.09 5.38 -6.94
CA GLY A 449 -10.68 6.51 -7.77
C GLY A 449 -11.20 6.38 -9.20
N THR A 450 -11.07 5.20 -9.82
CA THR A 450 -11.72 4.90 -11.12
C THR A 450 -13.25 5.03 -11.02
N ALA A 451 -13.86 4.55 -9.94
CA ALA A 451 -15.31 4.68 -9.74
C ALA A 451 -15.76 6.15 -9.61
N ALA A 452 -15.02 6.97 -8.87
CA ALA A 452 -15.32 8.40 -8.70
C ALA A 452 -15.22 9.17 -10.02
N ALA A 453 -14.27 8.82 -10.88
CA ALA A 453 -14.18 9.38 -12.23
C ALA A 453 -15.37 8.97 -13.11
N ILE A 454 -15.82 7.70 -13.07
CA ILE A 454 -17.02 7.25 -13.78
C ILE A 454 -18.27 7.98 -13.26
N CYS A 455 -18.40 8.12 -11.94
CA CYS A 455 -19.49 8.88 -11.31
C CYS A 455 -19.53 10.33 -11.82
N THR A 456 -18.37 10.98 -11.93
CA THR A 456 -18.23 12.33 -12.48
C THR A 456 -18.64 12.37 -13.96
N GLU A 457 -18.06 11.50 -14.78
CA GLU A 457 -18.29 11.43 -16.23
C GLU A 457 -19.78 11.24 -16.56
N LYS A 458 -20.45 10.35 -15.83
CA LYS A 458 -21.85 10.00 -16.08
C LYS A 458 -22.84 10.79 -15.24
N ASN A 459 -22.35 11.67 -14.36
CA ASN A 459 -23.16 12.42 -13.41
C ASN A 459 -24.08 11.49 -12.59
N VAL A 460 -23.48 10.45 -12.01
CA VAL A 460 -24.16 9.47 -11.14
C VAL A 460 -23.43 9.34 -9.80
N LEU A 461 -24.11 8.78 -8.80
CA LEU A 461 -23.54 8.53 -7.47
C LEU A 461 -23.14 7.05 -7.31
N PRO A 462 -22.24 6.72 -6.34
CA PRO A 462 -21.80 5.35 -6.08
C PRO A 462 -22.90 4.27 -6.08
N PRO A 463 -24.08 4.46 -5.44
CA PRO A 463 -25.14 3.44 -5.46
C PRO A 463 -25.71 3.18 -6.87
N VAL A 464 -25.78 4.21 -7.72
CA VAL A 464 -26.24 4.10 -9.11
C VAL A 464 -25.15 3.43 -9.96
N LEU A 465 -23.87 3.79 -9.76
CA LEU A 465 -22.75 3.11 -10.40
C LEU A 465 -22.76 1.61 -10.07
N ARG A 466 -22.89 1.25 -8.79
CA ARG A 466 -22.97 -0.15 -8.34
C ARG A 466 -24.06 -0.94 -9.08
N LYS A 467 -25.22 -0.32 -9.32
CA LYS A 467 -26.39 -0.97 -9.91
C LYS A 467 -26.32 -1.06 -11.44
N HIS A 468 -25.76 -0.05 -12.09
CA HIS A 468 -25.89 0.11 -13.55
C HIS A 468 -24.57 0.11 -14.32
N HIS A 469 -23.44 0.34 -13.64
CA HIS A 469 -22.13 0.58 -14.26
C HIS A 469 -20.99 -0.25 -13.63
N ILE A 470 -21.30 -1.25 -12.80
CA ILE A 470 -20.26 -2.09 -12.15
C ILE A 470 -19.37 -2.81 -13.15
N ARG A 471 -19.93 -3.25 -14.29
CA ARG A 471 -19.15 -3.91 -15.35
C ARG A 471 -18.17 -2.96 -16.02
N GLU A 472 -18.58 -1.72 -16.27
CA GLU A 472 -17.70 -0.69 -16.82
C GLU A 472 -16.54 -0.38 -15.87
N LEU A 473 -16.82 -0.25 -14.55
CA LEU A 473 -15.78 -0.11 -13.54
C LEU A 473 -14.78 -1.27 -13.60
N GLN A 474 -15.27 -2.51 -13.63
CA GLN A 474 -14.42 -3.70 -13.72
C GLN A 474 -13.57 -3.73 -15.00
N GLN A 475 -14.13 -3.35 -16.15
CA GLN A 475 -13.39 -3.31 -17.41
C GLN A 475 -12.31 -2.21 -17.42
N ARG A 476 -12.59 -1.01 -16.87
CA ARG A 476 -11.57 0.04 -16.71
C ARG A 476 -10.45 -0.39 -15.76
N LEU A 477 -10.80 -1.04 -14.65
CA LEU A 477 -9.81 -1.57 -13.71
C LEU A 477 -8.93 -2.65 -14.33
N LEU A 478 -9.52 -3.59 -15.10
CA LEU A 478 -8.75 -4.58 -15.86
C LEU A 478 -7.83 -3.92 -16.90
N ARG A 479 -8.33 -2.90 -17.61
CA ARG A 479 -7.52 -2.11 -18.55
C ARG A 479 -6.33 -1.46 -17.83
N ASP A 480 -6.49 -1.07 -16.57
CA ASP A 480 -5.42 -0.56 -15.70
C ASP A 480 -4.64 -1.65 -14.94
N ASP A 481 -4.56 -2.89 -15.46
CA ASP A 481 -3.83 -4.03 -14.90
C ASP A 481 -4.27 -4.46 -13.47
N GLN A 482 -5.37 -3.90 -12.96
CA GLN A 482 -5.92 -4.32 -11.68
C GLN A 482 -6.60 -5.68 -11.83
N SER A 483 -6.17 -6.62 -11.00
CA SER A 483 -6.68 -7.98 -11.09
C SER A 483 -7.93 -8.17 -10.27
N ILE A 484 -8.92 -8.80 -10.90
CA ILE A 484 -10.23 -9.10 -10.36
C ILE A 484 -10.54 -10.55 -10.70
N ARG A 485 -10.91 -11.35 -9.69
CA ARG A 485 -11.23 -12.75 -9.95
C ARG A 485 -12.56 -12.87 -10.67
N LYS A 486 -12.63 -13.83 -11.60
CA LYS A 486 -13.80 -14.13 -12.44
C LYS A 486 -14.24 -13.00 -13.37
N VAL A 487 -13.36 -12.05 -13.65
CA VAL A 487 -13.58 -11.02 -14.66
C VAL A 487 -12.44 -11.13 -15.68
N THR A 488 -12.80 -11.07 -16.95
CA THR A 488 -11.88 -11.02 -18.09
C THR A 488 -12.22 -9.80 -18.93
N ASN A 489 -11.31 -9.42 -19.83
CA ASN A 489 -11.58 -8.40 -20.82
C ASN A 489 -12.80 -8.79 -21.67
N GLU A 490 -13.81 -7.93 -21.65
CA GLU A 490 -15.02 -8.03 -22.47
C GLU A 490 -15.33 -6.68 -23.12
N ASP A 491 -14.34 -5.78 -23.16
CA ASP A 491 -14.46 -4.44 -23.69
C ASP A 491 -14.77 -4.49 -25.21
N PRO A 492 -15.97 -4.08 -25.65
CA PRO A 492 -16.34 -4.14 -27.07
C PRO A 492 -15.51 -3.19 -27.94
N ASP A 493 -14.85 -2.19 -27.33
CA ASP A 493 -14.02 -1.23 -28.04
C ASP A 493 -12.58 -1.72 -28.23
N ASP A 494 -12.21 -2.86 -27.63
CA ASP A 494 -10.92 -3.51 -27.87
C ASP A 494 -10.90 -4.23 -29.23
N LEU A 495 -10.41 -3.51 -30.24
CA LEU A 495 -10.30 -4.00 -31.60
C LEU A 495 -9.34 -5.19 -31.74
N ALA A 496 -8.45 -5.44 -30.77
CA ALA A 496 -7.56 -6.60 -30.78
C ALA A 496 -8.33 -7.92 -30.79
N GLN A 497 -9.50 -7.97 -30.13
CA GLN A 497 -10.38 -9.14 -30.05
C GLN A 497 -10.91 -9.61 -31.42
N THR A 498 -10.88 -8.74 -32.42
CA THR A 498 -11.36 -9.04 -33.78
C THR A 498 -10.25 -9.48 -34.74
N ALA A 499 -9.00 -9.53 -34.29
CA ALA A 499 -7.84 -9.88 -35.09
C ALA A 499 -7.55 -11.40 -35.09
N THR A 500 -6.92 -11.89 -36.16
CA THR A 500 -6.18 -13.14 -36.12
C THR A 500 -4.77 -12.87 -35.59
N VAL A 501 -4.29 -13.72 -34.69
CA VAL A 501 -2.94 -13.59 -34.11
C VAL A 501 -1.98 -14.60 -34.72
N THR A 502 -0.79 -14.12 -35.09
CA THR A 502 0.34 -14.97 -35.50
C THR A 502 1.62 -14.49 -34.84
N ALA A 503 2.59 -15.37 -34.65
CA ALA A 503 3.90 -14.99 -34.10
C ALA A 503 5.02 -15.72 -34.85
N SER A 504 6.23 -15.20 -34.75
CA SER A 504 7.43 -15.83 -35.30
C SER A 504 7.75 -17.19 -34.67
N ALA A 505 7.48 -17.32 -33.37
CA ALA A 505 7.65 -18.53 -32.58
C ALA A 505 6.76 -18.49 -31.34
N HIS A 506 6.57 -19.65 -30.71
CA HIS A 506 6.05 -19.76 -29.36
C HIS A 506 6.66 -20.98 -28.67
N ILE A 507 6.61 -21.02 -27.34
CA ILE A 507 6.91 -22.21 -26.53
C ILE A 507 5.63 -22.94 -26.15
N ASP A 508 5.73 -24.23 -25.83
CA ASP A 508 4.59 -25.07 -25.46
C ASP A 508 3.76 -24.44 -24.32
N GLY A 509 2.44 -24.33 -24.56
CA GLY A 509 1.48 -23.74 -23.62
C GLY A 509 1.39 -22.20 -23.65
N ALA A 510 2.28 -21.52 -24.38
CA ALA A 510 2.30 -20.06 -24.49
C ALA A 510 1.90 -19.58 -25.90
N ASP A 511 0.83 -20.17 -26.44
CA ASP A 511 0.32 -19.89 -27.77
C ASP A 511 0.03 -18.40 -28.01
N PRO A 512 0.28 -17.88 -29.22
CA PRO A 512 0.07 -16.46 -29.53
C PRO A 512 -1.36 -15.96 -29.25
N ILE A 513 -2.36 -16.83 -29.38
CA ILE A 513 -3.77 -16.47 -29.20
C ILE A 513 -4.10 -16.06 -27.75
N HIS A 514 -3.30 -16.48 -26.76
CA HIS A 514 -3.56 -16.20 -25.35
C HIS A 514 -3.49 -14.71 -25.01
N ILE A 515 -2.82 -13.87 -25.81
CA ILE A 515 -2.81 -12.41 -25.60
C ILE A 515 -4.20 -11.77 -25.72
N LEU A 516 -5.18 -12.50 -26.27
CA LEU A 516 -6.56 -12.06 -26.47
C LEU A 516 -7.55 -12.73 -25.52
N ASP A 517 -7.10 -13.60 -24.60
CA ASP A 517 -8.03 -14.36 -23.72
C ASP A 517 -8.65 -13.51 -22.59
N GLY A 518 -8.27 -12.24 -22.53
CA GLY A 518 -8.78 -11.23 -21.61
C GLY A 518 -8.23 -11.32 -20.19
N LYS A 519 -7.15 -12.07 -19.97
CA LYS A 519 -6.50 -12.18 -18.66
C LYS A 519 -5.17 -11.46 -18.65
N VAL A 520 -4.99 -10.62 -17.64
CA VAL A 520 -3.76 -9.83 -17.47
C VAL A 520 -2.62 -10.59 -16.79
N ARG A 521 -2.79 -11.88 -16.47
CA ARG A 521 -1.81 -12.70 -15.74
C ARG A 521 -2.09 -14.20 -15.90
N ASP A 522 -1.07 -15.01 -15.67
CA ASP A 522 -1.25 -16.42 -15.40
C ASP A 522 -1.83 -16.70 -14.01
N VAL A 523 -2.57 -17.79 -13.90
CA VAL A 523 -2.85 -18.41 -12.60
C VAL A 523 -1.62 -19.23 -12.17
N PRO A 524 -1.15 -19.13 -10.92
CA PRO A 524 0.05 -19.84 -10.49
C PRO A 524 -0.01 -21.35 -10.73
N GLY A 525 1.09 -21.89 -11.26
CA GLY A 525 1.20 -23.29 -11.65
C GLY A 525 0.64 -23.60 -13.04
N LYS A 526 0.08 -22.61 -13.74
CA LYS A 526 -0.42 -22.69 -15.12
C LYS A 526 0.27 -21.63 -15.97
N TRP A 527 0.45 -21.90 -17.26
CA TRP A 527 1.21 -21.04 -18.18
C TRP A 527 0.32 -20.63 -19.36
N ASP A 528 -0.97 -20.46 -19.09
CA ASP A 528 -2.03 -20.61 -20.10
C ASP A 528 -2.57 -19.24 -20.60
N HIS A 529 -2.05 -18.12 -20.10
CA HIS A 529 -2.62 -16.77 -20.33
C HIS A 529 -1.59 -15.77 -20.88
N ARG A 530 -0.62 -16.26 -21.65
CA ARG A 530 0.41 -15.43 -22.28
C ARG A 530 0.84 -15.97 -23.62
N TRP A 531 1.33 -15.08 -24.47
CA TRP A 531 2.30 -15.46 -25.49
C TRP A 531 3.71 -15.50 -24.88
N GLY A 532 4.47 -16.52 -25.25
CA GLY A 532 5.88 -16.61 -24.89
C GLY A 532 6.72 -17.26 -25.96
N ALA A 533 7.96 -16.78 -26.13
CA ALA A 533 8.91 -17.28 -27.10
C ALA A 533 10.35 -17.21 -26.55
N GLU A 534 11.21 -18.13 -26.98
CA GLU A 534 12.65 -18.03 -26.71
C GLU A 534 13.25 -16.86 -27.50
N MET A 535 14.04 -16.04 -26.81
CA MET A 535 14.78 -14.93 -27.40
C MET A 535 15.87 -15.45 -28.33
N VAL A 536 15.97 -14.88 -29.52
CA VAL A 536 16.97 -15.21 -30.54
C VAL A 536 17.62 -13.95 -31.10
N ASP A 537 18.76 -14.10 -31.78
CA ASP A 537 19.40 -13.01 -32.50
C ASP A 537 18.43 -12.44 -33.55
N GLY A 538 18.15 -11.13 -33.45
CA GLY A 538 17.14 -10.45 -34.29
C GLY A 538 15.76 -10.30 -33.64
N GLY A 539 15.54 -10.85 -32.44
CA GLY A 539 14.29 -10.71 -31.70
C GLY A 539 13.18 -11.66 -32.17
N GLN A 540 12.00 -11.53 -31.55
CA GLN A 540 10.78 -12.24 -31.95
C GLN A 540 9.63 -11.26 -32.12
N TRP A 541 8.60 -11.66 -32.85
CA TRP A 541 7.43 -10.81 -33.08
C TRP A 541 6.11 -11.54 -32.93
N ILE A 542 5.10 -10.77 -32.56
CA ILE A 542 3.69 -11.15 -32.58
C ILE A 542 2.90 -10.11 -33.37
N GLU A 543 2.00 -10.56 -34.24
CA GLU A 543 1.23 -9.73 -35.15
C GLU A 543 -0.26 -10.04 -35.03
N LEU A 544 -1.04 -8.97 -34.82
CA LEU A 544 -2.48 -8.95 -34.92
C LEU A 544 -2.84 -8.49 -36.33
N ARG A 545 -3.66 -9.28 -37.04
CA ARG A 545 -4.10 -8.98 -38.41
C ARG A 545 -5.62 -9.01 -38.48
N TRP A 546 -6.20 -7.93 -38.96
CA TRP A 546 -7.64 -7.84 -39.16
C TRP A 546 -8.02 -8.36 -40.54
N LYS A 547 -9.26 -8.81 -40.71
CA LYS A 547 -9.79 -9.18 -42.04
C LYS A 547 -10.09 -7.95 -42.89
N THR A 548 -10.63 -6.92 -42.26
CA THR A 548 -10.92 -5.60 -42.84
C THR A 548 -10.06 -4.58 -42.10
N PRO A 549 -9.42 -3.62 -42.80
CA PRO A 549 -8.65 -2.57 -42.12
C PRO A 549 -9.47 -1.86 -41.03
N VAL A 550 -8.85 -1.65 -39.88
CA VAL A 550 -9.46 -0.97 -38.72
C VAL A 550 -8.71 0.32 -38.43
N GLN A 551 -9.40 1.30 -37.87
CA GLN A 551 -8.77 2.51 -37.35
C GLN A 551 -8.31 2.23 -35.92
N ILE A 552 -7.02 2.39 -35.64
CA ILE A 552 -6.44 2.31 -34.30
C ILE A 552 -5.50 3.50 -34.10
N ASP A 553 -5.48 4.04 -32.89
CA ASP A 553 -4.62 5.15 -32.49
C ASP A 553 -4.00 4.94 -31.10
N GLU A 554 -4.38 3.87 -30.39
CA GLU A 554 -3.75 3.45 -29.15
C GLU A 554 -3.51 1.94 -29.14
N VAL A 555 -2.32 1.55 -28.68
CA VAL A 555 -2.02 0.17 -28.29
C VAL A 555 -1.66 0.12 -26.81
N GLN A 556 -2.24 -0.84 -26.10
CA GLN A 556 -1.89 -1.20 -24.73
C GLN A 556 -1.22 -2.58 -24.72
N ILE A 557 -0.11 -2.70 -24.00
CA ILE A 557 0.67 -3.94 -23.91
C ILE A 557 0.96 -4.24 -22.43
N THR A 558 0.64 -5.46 -22.00
CA THR A 558 0.89 -5.96 -20.65
C THR A 558 2.03 -6.98 -20.68
N PHE A 559 3.19 -6.62 -20.15
CA PHE A 559 4.39 -7.47 -20.08
C PHE A 559 4.48 -8.26 -18.77
N ASP A 560 5.39 -9.23 -18.69
CA ASP A 560 5.72 -9.88 -17.43
C ASP A 560 6.66 -9.03 -16.56
N SER A 561 6.18 -8.66 -15.37
CA SER A 561 6.95 -7.96 -14.33
C SER A 561 7.51 -8.89 -13.25
N GLY A 562 7.57 -10.20 -13.54
CA GLY A 562 8.05 -11.19 -12.58
C GLY A 562 7.09 -11.37 -11.40
N PHE A 563 5.79 -11.50 -11.69
CA PHE A 563 4.73 -11.64 -10.66
C PHE A 563 4.94 -12.83 -9.72
N HIS A 564 5.74 -13.81 -10.11
CA HIS A 564 6.08 -14.98 -9.31
C HIS A 564 7.03 -14.68 -8.14
N ARG A 565 7.67 -13.51 -8.10
CA ARG A 565 8.57 -13.07 -7.02
C ARG A 565 7.90 -12.08 -6.08
N GLN A 566 8.46 -11.91 -4.89
CA GLN A 566 8.09 -10.81 -4.01
C GLN A 566 8.76 -9.51 -4.51
N LEU A 567 8.04 -8.39 -4.43
CA LEU A 567 8.60 -7.06 -4.68
C LEU A 567 8.03 -6.07 -3.66
N THR A 568 8.81 -5.78 -2.62
CA THR A 568 8.48 -4.77 -1.60
C THR A 568 9.75 -4.03 -1.20
N LEU A 569 9.59 -2.76 -0.83
CA LEU A 569 10.63 -2.04 -0.10
C LEU A 569 10.76 -2.65 1.30
N SER A 570 12.00 -2.82 1.76
CA SER A 570 12.32 -3.27 3.11
C SER A 570 13.71 -2.76 3.49
N ALA A 571 13.87 -2.28 4.72
CA ALA A 571 15.20 -2.06 5.27
C ALA A 571 15.85 -3.36 5.78
N SER A 572 15.10 -4.48 5.86
CA SER A 572 15.65 -5.78 6.26
C SER A 572 16.42 -6.45 5.14
N ASP A 573 17.67 -6.82 5.41
CA ASP A 573 18.52 -7.61 4.51
C ASP A 573 17.97 -9.03 4.38
N SER A 574 17.50 -9.63 5.48
CA SER A 574 16.89 -10.95 5.46
C SER A 574 15.63 -10.99 4.58
N ALA A 575 14.76 -9.98 4.70
CA ALA A 575 13.57 -9.86 3.86
C ALA A 575 13.92 -9.53 2.40
N SER A 576 14.99 -8.77 2.17
CA SER A 576 15.39 -8.31 0.84
C SER A 576 16.28 -9.29 0.08
N LYS A 577 16.81 -10.34 0.71
CA LYS A 577 17.83 -11.24 0.12
C LYS A 577 17.43 -11.83 -1.25
N ASN A 578 16.13 -12.04 -1.47
CA ASN A 578 15.58 -12.62 -2.69
C ASN A 578 14.79 -11.59 -3.53
N ILE A 579 14.81 -10.31 -3.14
CA ILE A 579 14.09 -9.23 -3.83
C ILE A 579 15.07 -8.56 -4.80
N ILE A 580 14.71 -8.58 -6.08
CA ILE A 580 15.47 -7.87 -7.12
C ILE A 580 15.03 -6.40 -7.11
N ARG A 581 15.87 -5.52 -6.57
CA ARG A 581 15.68 -4.07 -6.60
C ARG A 581 16.27 -3.49 -7.90
N GLY A 582 15.43 -3.47 -8.93
CA GLY A 582 15.75 -2.95 -10.26
C GLY A 582 14.66 -3.35 -11.27
N PRO A 583 14.89 -3.13 -12.58
CA PRO A 583 14.06 -3.74 -13.62
C PRO A 583 13.98 -5.26 -13.44
N GLN A 584 12.79 -5.80 -13.62
CA GLN A 584 12.57 -7.23 -13.39
C GLN A 584 13.08 -8.05 -14.61
N PRO A 585 13.81 -9.15 -14.39
CA PRO A 585 14.41 -9.97 -15.45
C PRO A 585 13.51 -10.28 -16.67
N GLU A 586 12.23 -10.59 -16.43
CA GLU A 586 11.26 -11.00 -17.45
C GLU A 586 10.70 -9.83 -18.25
N THR A 587 10.81 -8.61 -17.72
CA THR A 587 10.19 -7.45 -18.37
C THR A 587 10.88 -7.17 -19.68
N VAL A 588 10.06 -6.98 -20.72
CA VAL A 588 10.53 -6.57 -22.03
C VAL A 588 11.18 -5.19 -21.90
N LYS A 589 12.44 -5.08 -22.32
CA LYS A 589 13.26 -3.88 -22.24
C LYS A 589 13.19 -3.06 -23.52
N GLU A 590 13.31 -3.72 -24.66
CA GLU A 590 13.36 -3.07 -25.97
C GLU A 590 12.36 -3.73 -26.92
N TYR A 591 11.53 -2.88 -27.54
CA TYR A 591 10.53 -3.32 -28.49
C TYR A 591 10.11 -2.20 -29.44
N THR A 592 9.59 -2.61 -30.58
CA THR A 592 9.04 -1.75 -31.62
C THR A 592 7.60 -2.17 -31.88
N VAL A 593 6.71 -1.19 -32.05
CA VAL A 593 5.37 -1.41 -32.62
C VAL A 593 5.36 -0.86 -34.03
N SER A 594 4.94 -1.69 -34.99
CA SER A 594 4.73 -1.29 -36.37
C SER A 594 3.31 -1.61 -36.81
N VAL A 595 2.79 -0.85 -37.77
CA VAL A 595 1.50 -1.10 -38.40
C VAL A 595 1.68 -1.37 -39.89
N VAL A 596 0.74 -2.07 -40.49
CA VAL A 596 0.64 -2.27 -41.94
C VAL A 596 -0.61 -1.56 -42.43
N SER A 597 -0.47 -0.60 -43.34
CA SER A 597 -1.59 0.14 -43.90
C SER A 597 -2.53 -0.76 -44.73
N ALA A 598 -3.73 -0.25 -45.06
CA ALA A 598 -4.61 -0.91 -46.04
C ALA A 598 -3.95 -1.10 -47.43
N ALA A 599 -2.96 -0.28 -47.78
CA ALA A 599 -2.19 -0.40 -49.02
C ALA A 599 -1.07 -1.45 -48.94
N GLY A 600 -0.78 -1.99 -47.75
CA GLY A 600 0.25 -2.99 -47.51
C GLY A 600 1.61 -2.44 -47.05
N ASP A 601 1.72 -1.12 -46.85
CA ASP A 601 2.96 -0.48 -46.40
C ASP A 601 3.15 -0.67 -44.90
N ARG A 602 4.33 -1.13 -44.47
CA ARG A 602 4.68 -1.24 -43.06
C ARG A 602 5.38 0.04 -42.57
N SER A 603 4.92 0.60 -41.45
CA SER A 603 5.55 1.73 -40.78
C SER A 603 5.75 1.47 -39.29
N GLU A 604 6.88 1.91 -38.76
CA GLU A 604 7.13 1.97 -37.32
C GLU A 604 6.33 3.13 -36.71
N VAL A 605 5.59 2.86 -35.64
CA VAL A 605 4.79 3.86 -34.92
C VAL A 605 5.31 4.11 -33.50
N VAL A 606 5.99 3.13 -32.91
CA VAL A 606 6.57 3.22 -31.57
C VAL A 606 7.90 2.49 -31.55
N ARG A 607 8.90 3.12 -30.92
CA ARG A 607 10.15 2.48 -30.50
C ARG A 607 10.38 2.78 -29.03
N THR A 608 10.54 1.73 -28.23
CA THR A 608 10.82 1.87 -26.80
C THR A 608 12.14 1.22 -26.46
N GLU A 609 12.99 1.98 -25.78
CA GLU A 609 14.26 1.51 -25.22
C GLU A 609 14.20 1.61 -23.69
N GLY A 610 14.74 0.60 -22.99
CA GLY A 610 14.87 0.64 -21.54
C GLY A 610 13.57 0.52 -20.75
N ASN A 611 12.52 -0.11 -21.28
CA ASN A 611 11.29 -0.34 -20.53
C ASN A 611 11.50 -1.23 -19.30
N TYR A 612 10.89 -0.84 -18.17
CA TYR A 612 10.87 -1.60 -16.93
C TYR A 612 9.48 -1.66 -16.29
N LEU A 613 8.47 -1.11 -16.98
CA LEU A 613 7.09 -1.11 -16.52
C LEU A 613 6.33 -2.28 -17.14
N ARG A 614 5.34 -2.76 -16.39
CA ARG A 614 4.45 -3.86 -16.79
C ARG A 614 3.48 -3.44 -17.89
N LEU A 615 2.73 -2.37 -17.63
CA LEU A 615 1.69 -1.85 -18.50
C LEU A 615 2.24 -0.69 -19.32
N ARG A 616 2.09 -0.74 -20.64
CA ARG A 616 2.53 0.31 -21.56
C ARG A 616 1.40 0.70 -22.48
N ARG A 617 1.16 2.00 -22.60
CA ARG A 617 0.22 2.60 -23.55
C ARG A 617 0.99 3.50 -24.49
N HIS A 618 0.67 3.41 -25.77
CA HIS A 618 1.25 4.26 -26.78
C HIS A 618 0.15 4.77 -27.70
N SER A 619 0.09 6.08 -27.86
CA SER A 619 -0.78 6.73 -28.82
C SER A 619 0.00 7.08 -30.08
N PHE A 620 -0.63 6.94 -31.24
CA PHE A 620 -0.06 7.25 -32.54
C PHE A 620 -1.16 7.62 -33.54
N ASP A 621 -0.82 8.42 -34.55
CA ASP A 621 -1.76 8.84 -35.59
C ASP A 621 -1.46 8.07 -36.89
N THR A 622 -2.38 7.20 -37.27
CA THR A 622 -2.29 6.42 -38.52
C THR A 622 -3.66 6.35 -39.19
N GLY A 623 -3.71 6.19 -40.51
CA GLY A 623 -4.95 5.80 -41.18
C GLY A 623 -5.34 4.35 -40.89
N PRO A 624 -6.41 3.80 -41.51
CA PRO A 624 -6.82 2.42 -41.31
C PRO A 624 -5.69 1.42 -41.59
N VAL A 625 -5.48 0.49 -40.65
CA VAL A 625 -4.41 -0.51 -40.68
C VAL A 625 -4.97 -1.91 -40.86
N GLN A 626 -4.28 -2.72 -41.65
CA GLN A 626 -4.55 -4.15 -41.85
C GLN A 626 -3.90 -5.02 -40.76
N ALA A 627 -2.80 -4.56 -40.15
CA ALA A 627 -2.10 -5.31 -39.09
C ALA A 627 -1.33 -4.40 -38.13
N LEU A 628 -1.13 -4.88 -36.91
CA LEU A 628 -0.24 -4.31 -35.89
C LEU A 628 0.72 -5.40 -35.44
N ARG A 629 2.01 -5.08 -35.37
CA ARG A 629 3.06 -6.00 -34.94
C ARG A 629 3.85 -5.42 -33.79
N LEU A 630 3.99 -6.20 -32.72
CA LEU A 630 4.96 -6.00 -31.66
C LEU A 630 6.20 -6.84 -31.95
N GLU A 631 7.34 -6.19 -32.12
CA GLU A 631 8.65 -6.82 -32.28
C GLU A 631 9.46 -6.59 -31.00
N VAL A 632 9.85 -7.66 -30.32
CA VAL A 632 10.61 -7.63 -29.08
C VAL A 632 12.05 -8.02 -29.38
N SER A 633 12.97 -7.08 -29.17
CA SER A 633 14.40 -7.28 -29.41
C SER A 633 15.17 -7.64 -28.14
N GLN A 634 14.70 -7.22 -26.96
CA GLN A 634 15.42 -7.45 -25.71
C GLN A 634 14.49 -7.51 -24.49
N THR A 635 14.76 -8.42 -23.56
CA THR A 635 14.24 -8.41 -22.18
C THR A 635 15.32 -7.87 -21.23
N GLN A 636 14.97 -7.58 -19.98
CA GLN A 636 15.99 -7.15 -19.01
C GLN A 636 17.08 -8.21 -18.84
N GLN A 637 16.71 -9.47 -18.54
CA GLN A 637 17.64 -10.58 -18.33
C GLN A 637 17.08 -11.96 -18.71
N SER A 638 15.78 -12.08 -18.99
CA SER A 638 15.12 -13.35 -19.30
C SER A 638 15.44 -13.85 -20.71
N LYS A 639 15.70 -15.15 -20.85
CA LYS A 639 15.82 -15.78 -22.17
C LYS A 639 14.48 -15.93 -22.90
N GLN A 640 13.37 -15.72 -22.19
CA GLN A 640 12.01 -15.82 -22.73
C GLN A 640 11.35 -14.46 -22.77
N ILE A 641 10.68 -14.18 -23.88
CA ILE A 641 9.73 -13.09 -24.04
C ILE A 641 8.40 -13.55 -23.45
N ARG A 642 7.70 -12.66 -22.75
CA ARG A 642 6.39 -12.92 -22.15
C ARG A 642 5.50 -11.70 -22.27
N VAL A 643 4.39 -11.85 -22.98
CA VAL A 643 3.36 -10.82 -23.17
C VAL A 643 2.03 -11.44 -22.75
N PHE A 644 1.37 -10.82 -21.78
CA PHE A 644 0.09 -11.28 -21.25
C PHE A 644 -1.08 -10.80 -22.10
N GLU A 645 -1.02 -9.57 -22.59
CA GLU A 645 -2.16 -8.97 -23.29
C GLU A 645 -1.70 -7.89 -24.27
N ILE A 646 -2.40 -7.78 -25.41
CA ILE A 646 -2.33 -6.62 -26.30
C ILE A 646 -3.76 -6.17 -26.58
N ARG A 647 -4.06 -4.92 -26.27
CA ARG A 647 -5.35 -4.28 -26.60
C ARG A 647 -5.13 -3.15 -27.60
N CYS A 648 -6.09 -2.95 -28.49
CA CYS A 648 -6.02 -1.93 -29.54
C CYS A 648 -7.29 -1.09 -29.52
N TYR A 649 -7.16 0.22 -29.40
CA TYR A 649 -8.29 1.14 -29.28
C TYR A 649 -8.26 2.22 -30.36
N LYS A 650 -9.43 2.80 -30.58
CA LYS A 650 -9.61 4.08 -31.27
C LYS A 650 -10.12 5.08 -30.25
N ASN A 651 -9.23 5.91 -29.71
CA ASN A 651 -9.58 7.04 -28.87
C ASN A 651 -10.15 8.14 -29.79
N GLY A 652 -11.41 8.51 -29.54
CA GLY A 652 -12.20 9.42 -30.38
C GLY A 652 -11.61 10.81 -30.58
#